data_AF-A0A669C948-F1
#
_entry.id   AF-A0A669C948-F1
#
_cell.length_a   1.000
_cell.length_b   1.000
_cell.length_c   1.000
_cell.angle_alpha   90.00
_cell.angle_beta   90.00
_cell.angle_gamma   90.00
#
_symmetry.space_group_name_H-M   'P 1'
#
loop_
_entity.id
_entity.type
_entity.pdbx_description
1 polymer ?
#
loop_
_entity_poly.entity_id
_entity_poly.type
_entity_poly.pdbx_seq_one_letter_code
_entity_poly.pdbx_strand_id
1 'polypeptide(L)'
;MCSSVCVCRQYLVAIPAVIEAGAESKFCASLLQPGETVVMTVTLMSREENTTLLTHTSNEEFHTCTQFKAPSVEGEKILDFEVDVRGDTFHAKEVRKVMIKAYKARTFIQTDKPLYLPGQTVHFRVVALDSKFRPVSQLVSVSDPNRNRIGQWLNETSNNKILQLSYSLNSEAHEGTYQIIVSVGEDKFGHRFKVEKYVLPKFDVTVNVSEEVSIGQEDVDIKLCAKYTFGQPVPGSVTITMCRPLHYSVVLASKQAPCHTETKRVQRCIYWLFLVFLFVSVNEGEVSFKLRISPDMAPVVQIVAYAVLPRKIVIAHSADFSTEKCFSNKVSLEFTPSSAVPGEKNNMQVTALPHSLCGVSAIDKSVLIEENLVKSLFSFLFKLQIIKTLAKSKKNVTASSLFRLSIYSLFVCFFNHSTVFGSPGNPGIFYSPEAPLMKTVRTFFPETWIWDLVEVGESGTKDVSLTVPDTITTWETEAFCLSSQGFGLAPRKEFRVFQPFFLELTMPYSIIRGEHFELKATVFNYLTSCIMVTVFATPSSDYTLTPLSGDQYTSCLCASERKTVSWTMIPTVLGAVNVTVSAEAVPSHVSCDNEVVSVPERGRIDVVTKSLIVKAEGTEMTKTSNWLLCPKGDTLTEETEIQLPENVVEGSARTFVSVLGDILGRALKNLDGLLQMPYGCGEQNMALLAPNIYILQYLKGTQQLTPAIMEKATNFLTSGYQRQLNYKSYKGAYTIFGRGPGNTWLTAFVMRSFAKAQSFVYIDPRIIEESKTWLGNKQQANGCFKKSGKLFHNRMKGGVSDEVTLSAYITAAFLEMNISQHDPVVNNSLACLRESINDLSNTYTTALLAYVFTLAGDTETRAHLLQHLDTVAVREGESASKRKSFRSETSASLSVEISSYVLLAKLSASTAADDLGYASGIIRWLTGQQNYYGGFSSTQDTVVALQALALYSTLVFSPEGSSTVTVQSDSSQLTFDVNPGNKLLYQEETMEGVSGKYSLEVKGTACVSVQVSDSIVTTSCLYSGKENTTNMVILDIKMLSGFVPNELNRNVATMCQFVMR
;
A
#
# COMPACT_ATOMS: atom_id res chain seq x y z
N MET A 1 39.54 80.44 27.55
CA MET A 1 39.10 79.41 28.53
C MET A 1 38.73 78.16 27.77
N CYS A 2 39.03 76.98 28.31
CA CYS A 2 38.85 75.72 27.59
C CYS A 2 37.39 75.25 27.62
N SER A 3 36.80 74.99 26.46
CA SER A 3 35.68 74.07 26.34
C SER A 3 36.24 72.65 26.22
N SER A 4 36.22 71.88 27.32
CA SER A 4 36.58 70.47 27.28
C SER A 4 35.57 69.70 26.41
N VAL A 5 36.06 69.07 25.34
CA VAL A 5 35.26 68.11 24.59
C VAL A 5 35.08 66.89 25.47
N CYS A 6 33.91 66.75 26.07
CA CYS A 6 33.58 65.64 26.96
C CYS A 6 33.44 64.34 26.14
N VAL A 7 34.55 63.59 26.04
CA VAL A 7 34.61 62.30 25.35
C VAL A 7 33.69 61.30 26.06
N CYS A 8 32.59 60.94 25.41
CA CYS A 8 31.62 60.02 25.95
C CYS A 8 32.06 58.57 25.70
N ARG A 9 32.72 57.97 26.70
CA ARG A 9 32.99 56.54 26.82
C ARG A 9 31.75 55.72 26.43
N GLN A 10 31.91 54.74 25.54
CA GLN A 10 30.81 53.94 25.01
C GLN A 10 31.21 52.46 24.91
N TYR A 11 30.26 51.57 25.17
CA TYR A 11 30.44 50.13 24.99
C TYR A 11 29.20 49.53 24.30
N LEU A 12 29.39 48.42 23.61
CA LEU A 12 28.33 47.70 22.91
C LEU A 12 28.55 46.20 23.06
N VAL A 13 27.55 45.49 23.62
CA VAL A 13 27.54 44.03 23.69
C VAL A 13 26.32 43.51 22.95
N ALA A 14 26.53 42.59 22.01
CA ALA A 14 25.51 41.99 21.16
C ALA A 14 25.47 40.47 21.37
N ILE A 15 24.28 39.94 21.67
CA ILE A 15 24.00 38.52 21.93
C ILE A 15 22.65 38.13 21.31
N PRO A 16 22.46 36.90 20.78
CA PRO A 16 21.15 36.44 20.32
C PRO A 16 20.11 36.43 21.46
N ALA A 17 18.93 36.99 21.20
CA ALA A 17 17.83 37.02 22.18
C ALA A 17 17.21 35.63 22.47
N VAL A 18 17.37 34.68 21.53
CA VAL A 18 16.98 33.28 21.68
C VAL A 18 18.17 32.41 21.28
N ILE A 19 18.52 31.44 22.13
CA ILE A 19 19.69 30.57 22.04
C ILE A 19 19.22 29.10 22.13
N GLU A 20 19.83 28.20 21.37
CA GLU A 20 19.50 26.77 21.41
C GLU A 20 20.13 26.08 22.63
N ALA A 21 19.34 25.26 23.34
CA ALA A 21 19.77 24.55 24.54
C ALA A 21 20.92 23.57 24.25
N GLY A 22 22.01 23.66 25.00
CA GLY A 22 23.20 22.80 24.84
C GLY A 22 24.06 23.07 23.60
N ALA A 23 23.71 24.03 22.75
CA ALA A 23 24.48 24.44 21.58
C ALA A 23 25.61 25.42 21.94
N GLU A 24 26.56 25.63 21.03
CA GLU A 24 27.52 26.74 21.15
C GLU A 24 26.90 28.03 20.61
N SER A 25 26.96 29.08 21.42
CA SER A 25 26.47 30.41 21.11
C SER A 25 27.64 31.40 21.14
N LYS A 26 27.46 32.56 20.53
CA LYS A 26 28.48 33.60 20.41
C LYS A 26 27.89 34.96 20.75
N PHE A 27 28.61 35.75 21.54
CA PHE A 27 28.33 37.17 21.73
C PHE A 27 29.56 37.99 21.34
N CYS A 28 29.35 39.25 20.98
CA CYS A 28 30.42 40.19 20.65
C CYS A 28 30.37 41.38 21.60
N ALA A 29 31.53 41.78 22.12
CA ALA A 29 31.73 42.88 23.03
C ALA A 29 32.70 43.90 22.42
N SER A 30 32.32 45.17 22.47
CA SER A 30 33.09 46.29 21.91
C SER A 30 33.22 47.41 22.94
N LEU A 31 34.41 48.00 23.04
CA LEU A 31 34.69 49.16 23.88
C LEU A 31 35.25 50.29 23.00
N LEU A 32 34.65 51.47 23.09
CA LEU A 32 34.92 52.64 22.26
C LEU A 32 35.24 53.84 23.14
N GLN A 33 36.33 54.53 22.81
CA GLN A 33 36.87 55.71 23.47
C GLN A 33 36.97 55.55 25.00
N PRO A 34 37.66 54.49 25.52
CA PRO A 34 37.68 54.18 26.95
C PRO A 34 38.34 55.27 27.81
N GLY A 35 39.49 55.81 27.42
CA GLY A 35 40.13 56.95 28.11
C GLY A 35 40.52 56.73 29.58
N GLU A 36 40.42 55.51 30.09
CA GLU A 36 41.03 54.97 31.32
C GLU A 36 41.11 53.44 31.18
N THR A 37 41.77 52.75 32.10
CA THR A 37 41.74 51.28 32.13
C THR A 37 40.39 50.81 32.63
N VAL A 38 39.71 49.97 31.84
CA VAL A 38 38.36 49.48 32.12
C VAL A 38 38.31 47.96 32.09
N VAL A 39 37.71 47.37 33.13
CA VAL A 39 37.36 45.95 33.24
C VAL A 39 35.92 45.76 32.79
N MET A 40 35.69 45.01 31.71
CA MET A 40 34.38 44.55 31.27
C MET A 40 34.17 43.10 31.71
N THR A 41 33.13 42.86 32.50
CA THR A 41 32.69 41.53 32.93
C THR A 41 31.33 41.22 32.31
N VAL A 42 31.16 40.00 31.81
CA VAL A 42 29.92 39.52 31.19
C VAL A 42 29.52 38.21 31.85
N THR A 43 28.30 38.14 32.38
CA THR A 43 27.82 37.03 33.23
C THR A 43 26.43 36.58 32.79
N LEU A 44 26.25 35.27 32.64
CA LEU A 44 24.93 34.65 32.45
C LEU A 44 24.42 34.17 33.81
N MET A 45 23.34 34.79 34.30
CA MET A 45 22.77 34.52 35.61
C MET A 45 21.60 33.54 35.53
N SER A 46 21.67 32.48 36.32
CA SER A 46 20.57 31.55 36.60
C SER A 46 20.10 31.72 38.05
N ARG A 47 19.00 31.07 38.42
CA ARG A 47 18.55 30.99 39.82
C ARG A 47 19.38 30.04 40.67
N GLU A 48 20.14 29.16 40.02
CA GLU A 48 20.94 28.11 40.66
C GLU A 48 22.44 28.46 40.73
N GLU A 49 22.99 29.08 39.67
CA GLU A 49 24.42 29.41 39.53
C GLU A 49 24.62 30.59 38.57
N ASN A 50 25.70 31.36 38.74
CA ASN A 50 26.08 32.46 37.85
C ASN A 50 27.35 32.10 37.08
N THR A 51 27.28 32.08 35.74
CA THR A 51 28.41 31.72 34.87
C THR A 51 29.02 32.98 34.26
N THR A 52 30.22 33.37 34.70
CA THR A 52 31.00 34.44 34.04
C THR A 52 31.51 33.93 32.70
N LEU A 53 31.15 34.62 31.61
CA LEU A 53 31.45 34.24 30.23
C LEU A 53 32.65 35.00 29.64
N LEU A 54 32.94 36.21 30.14
CA LEU A 54 34.11 37.00 29.77
C LEU A 54 34.47 37.95 30.90
N THR A 55 35.75 38.07 31.21
CA THR A 55 36.32 39.20 31.93
C THR A 55 37.48 39.72 31.09
N HIS A 56 37.45 40.99 30.70
CA HIS A 56 38.47 41.59 29.83
C HIS A 56 38.83 42.99 30.31
N THR A 57 40.13 43.24 30.47
CA THR A 57 40.66 44.53 30.94
C THR A 57 41.39 45.20 29.79
N SER A 58 40.99 46.41 29.42
CA SER A 58 41.64 47.20 28.36
C SER A 58 41.63 48.69 28.67
N ASN A 59 42.69 49.38 28.27
CA ASN A 59 42.79 50.84 28.17
C ASN A 59 42.65 51.35 26.72
N GLU A 60 42.58 50.45 25.74
CA GLU A 60 42.43 50.73 24.31
C GLU A 60 41.07 50.25 23.76
N GLU A 61 40.68 50.73 22.59
CA GLU A 61 39.46 50.28 21.91
C GLU A 61 39.61 48.81 21.47
N PHE A 62 38.57 48.01 21.68
CA PHE A 62 38.56 46.62 21.24
C PHE A 62 37.21 46.20 20.67
N HIS A 63 37.25 45.18 19.82
CA HIS A 63 36.08 44.39 19.42
C HIS A 63 36.47 42.91 19.48
N THR A 64 35.84 42.16 20.39
CA THR A 64 36.09 40.73 20.59
C THR A 64 34.78 39.96 20.60
N CYS A 65 34.80 38.68 20.26
CA CYS A 65 33.60 37.85 20.29
C CYS A 65 33.89 36.47 20.90
N THR A 66 33.26 36.19 22.03
CA THR A 66 33.46 34.97 22.81
C THR A 66 32.39 33.92 22.46
N GLN A 67 32.82 32.69 22.24
CA GLN A 67 31.95 31.51 22.15
C GLN A 67 31.74 30.92 23.54
N PHE A 68 30.52 30.47 23.82
CA PHE A 68 30.17 29.78 25.06
C PHE A 68 29.13 28.70 24.80
N LYS A 69 29.11 27.66 25.64
CA LYS A 69 28.12 26.58 25.55
C LYS A 69 26.87 26.95 26.34
N ALA A 70 25.71 26.94 25.68
CA ALA A 70 24.44 27.21 26.32
C ALA A 70 24.06 26.07 27.29
N PRO A 71 23.38 26.37 28.42
CA PRO A 71 22.90 25.33 29.32
C PRO A 71 21.84 24.44 28.64
N SER A 72 21.74 23.19 29.09
CA SER A 72 20.69 22.26 28.64
C SER A 72 19.41 22.48 29.44
N VAL A 73 18.27 22.49 28.76
CA VAL A 73 16.93 22.64 29.35
C VAL A 73 15.93 21.79 28.57
N GLU A 74 14.82 21.38 29.20
CA GLU A 74 13.81 20.51 28.56
C GLU A 74 12.72 21.27 27.79
N GLY A 75 12.76 22.61 27.81
CA GLY A 75 11.76 23.47 27.18
C GLY A 75 12.31 24.88 26.91
N GLU A 76 11.69 25.89 27.52
CA GLU A 76 12.14 27.29 27.47
C GLU A 76 12.51 27.79 28.88
N LYS A 77 13.75 28.29 29.07
CA LYS A 77 14.22 28.92 30.32
C LYS A 77 14.75 30.30 29.99
N ILE A 78 14.20 31.33 30.64
CA ILE A 78 14.70 32.71 30.51
C ILE A 78 15.79 32.92 31.55
N LEU A 79 16.95 33.43 31.11
CA LEU A 79 18.09 33.78 31.94
C LEU A 79 18.38 35.29 31.80
N ASP A 80 19.01 35.86 32.83
CA ASP A 80 19.42 37.27 32.82
C ASP A 80 20.90 37.36 32.43
N PHE A 81 21.19 38.02 31.31
CA PHE A 81 22.53 38.27 30.80
C PHE A 81 22.97 39.67 31.24
N GLU A 82 24.01 39.72 32.05
CA GLU A 82 24.55 40.91 32.70
C GLU A 82 25.88 41.33 32.08
N VAL A 83 26.05 42.65 31.90
CA VAL A 83 27.29 43.30 31.51
C VAL A 83 27.61 44.35 32.58
N ASP A 84 28.78 44.23 33.21
CA ASP A 84 29.28 45.13 34.26
C ASP A 84 30.64 45.69 33.82
N VAL A 85 30.73 47.02 33.68
CA VAL A 85 31.86 47.74 33.10
C VAL A 85 32.40 48.72 34.13
N ARG A 86 33.65 48.54 34.58
CA ARG A 86 34.26 49.28 35.69
C ARG A 86 35.65 49.81 35.34
N GLY A 87 35.85 51.11 35.45
CA GLY A 87 37.14 51.78 35.54
C GLY A 87 37.16 52.74 36.74
N ASP A 88 38.27 53.45 36.94
CA ASP A 88 38.49 54.30 38.12
C ASP A 88 37.49 55.46 38.27
N THR A 89 36.88 55.93 37.17
CA THR A 89 35.88 57.01 37.19
C THR A 89 34.57 56.68 36.44
N PHE A 90 34.49 55.51 35.78
CA PHE A 90 33.29 55.05 35.07
C PHE A 90 32.82 53.68 35.55
N HIS A 91 31.57 53.59 35.99
CA HIS A 91 30.88 52.32 36.27
C HIS A 91 29.52 52.31 35.55
N ALA A 92 29.27 51.27 34.77
CA ALA A 92 28.00 51.04 34.08
C ALA A 92 27.64 49.56 34.11
N LYS A 93 26.41 49.26 34.50
CA LYS A 93 25.89 47.90 34.62
C LYS A 93 24.53 47.78 33.94
N GLU A 94 24.38 46.81 33.07
CA GLU A 94 23.19 46.59 32.23
C GLU A 94 22.80 45.11 32.20
N VAL A 95 21.50 44.82 32.23
CA VAL A 95 20.95 43.45 32.26
C VAL A 95 19.89 43.26 31.18
N ARG A 96 19.96 42.15 30.44
CA ARG A 96 19.03 41.80 29.34
C ARG A 96 18.59 40.35 29.45
N LYS A 97 17.32 40.08 29.17
CA LYS A 97 16.76 38.71 29.20
C LYS A 97 17.05 37.97 27.90
N VAL A 98 17.64 36.79 28.02
CA VAL A 98 17.88 35.85 26.91
C VAL A 98 17.08 34.56 27.15
N MET A 99 16.50 34.02 26.09
CA MET A 99 15.73 32.76 26.14
C MET A 99 16.60 31.60 25.69
N ILE A 100 16.81 30.61 26.55
CA ILE A 100 17.37 29.31 26.16
C ILE A 100 16.20 28.40 25.80
N LYS A 101 16.23 27.81 24.60
CA LYS A 101 15.14 27.00 24.05
C LYS A 101 15.64 25.67 23.50
N ALA A 102 15.02 24.57 23.92
CA ALA A 102 15.18 23.27 23.29
C ALA A 102 14.36 23.19 21.99
N TYR A 103 14.96 22.65 20.92
CA TYR A 103 14.24 22.31 19.69
C TYR A 103 13.91 20.82 19.67
N LYS A 104 12.66 20.52 19.32
CA LYS A 104 12.13 19.15 19.19
C LYS A 104 12.68 18.45 17.94
N ALA A 105 12.66 17.12 17.95
CA ALA A 105 13.12 16.29 16.84
C ALA A 105 12.37 16.61 15.52
N ARG A 106 13.07 16.45 14.40
CA ARG A 106 12.51 16.67 13.05
C ARG A 106 12.20 15.32 12.41
N THR A 107 10.97 15.18 11.94
CA THR A 107 10.50 13.96 11.27
C THR A 107 9.92 14.30 9.91
N PHE A 108 10.28 13.54 8.87
CA PHE A 108 9.59 13.54 7.59
C PHE A 108 9.30 12.12 7.11
N ILE A 109 8.35 12.02 6.19
CA ILE A 109 7.85 10.76 5.62
C ILE A 109 7.81 10.96 4.09
N GLN A 110 8.23 9.95 3.33
CA GLN A 110 8.13 9.89 1.86
C GLN A 110 7.39 8.60 1.48
N THR A 111 6.46 8.66 0.53
CA THR A 111 5.83 7.47 -0.09
C THR A 111 6.37 7.25 -1.50
N ASP A 112 6.33 6.01 -2.01
CA ASP A 112 6.83 5.70 -3.36
C ASP A 112 6.00 6.34 -4.47
N LYS A 113 4.75 6.71 -4.18
CA LYS A 113 3.89 7.55 -5.03
C LYS A 113 2.82 8.27 -4.17
N PRO A 114 2.09 9.27 -4.71
CA PRO A 114 0.98 9.91 -3.99
C PRO A 114 -0.32 9.11 -4.08
N LEU A 115 -0.49 8.29 -5.13
CA LEU A 115 -1.75 7.67 -5.52
C LEU A 115 -1.61 6.16 -5.71
N TYR A 116 -2.54 5.37 -5.14
CA TYR A 116 -2.50 3.91 -5.16
C TYR A 116 -3.85 3.31 -5.57
N LEU A 117 -3.81 2.24 -6.36
CA LEU A 117 -4.99 1.41 -6.61
C LEU A 117 -5.27 0.54 -5.37
N PRO A 118 -6.55 0.22 -5.06
CA PRO A 118 -6.89 -0.81 -4.10
C PRO A 118 -6.17 -2.14 -4.41
N GLY A 119 -5.47 -2.69 -3.41
CA GLY A 119 -4.66 -3.91 -3.55
C GLY A 119 -3.16 -3.69 -3.78
N GLN A 120 -2.72 -2.46 -4.08
CA GLN A 120 -1.28 -2.16 -4.22
C GLN A 120 -0.57 -2.01 -2.86
N THR A 121 0.74 -2.25 -2.83
CA THR A 121 1.57 -1.99 -1.65
C THR A 121 2.03 -0.54 -1.62
N VAL A 122 1.80 0.12 -0.49
CA VAL A 122 2.34 1.45 -0.16
C VAL A 122 3.74 1.25 0.41
N HIS A 123 4.78 1.63 -0.33
CA HIS A 123 6.13 1.65 0.18
C HIS A 123 6.44 3.06 0.70
N PHE A 124 7.06 3.16 1.87
CA PHE A 124 7.32 4.46 2.49
C PHE A 124 8.59 4.47 3.34
N ARG A 125 9.20 5.65 3.45
CA ARG A 125 10.40 5.91 4.24
C ARG A 125 10.07 6.91 5.33
N VAL A 126 10.62 6.69 6.51
CA VAL A 126 10.51 7.58 7.67
C VAL A 126 11.91 7.96 8.15
N VAL A 127 12.13 9.26 8.34
CA VAL A 127 13.38 9.80 8.89
C VAL A 127 13.02 10.69 10.07
N ALA A 128 13.37 10.27 11.28
CA ALA A 128 13.24 11.04 12.51
C ALA A 128 14.63 11.27 13.13
N LEU A 129 15.00 12.54 13.32
CA LEU A 129 16.32 12.98 13.76
C LEU A 129 16.22 13.99 14.89
N ASP A 130 17.05 13.86 15.91
CA ASP A 130 17.15 14.86 16.99
C ASP A 130 17.89 16.13 16.53
N SER A 131 18.04 17.11 17.44
CA SER A 131 18.78 18.36 17.17
C SER A 131 20.28 18.17 16.87
N LYS A 132 20.81 16.94 16.99
CA LYS A 132 22.18 16.53 16.69
C LYS A 132 22.25 15.53 15.53
N PHE A 133 21.18 15.44 14.72
CA PHE A 133 21.03 14.51 13.59
C PHE A 133 21.19 13.02 13.94
N ARG A 134 20.91 12.63 15.20
CA ARG A 134 20.91 11.23 15.63
C ARG A 134 19.52 10.61 15.40
N PRO A 135 19.41 9.35 14.94
CA PRO A 135 18.14 8.65 14.83
C PRO A 135 17.40 8.57 16.17
N VAL A 136 16.07 8.69 16.15
CA VAL A 136 15.21 8.59 17.33
C VAL A 136 14.23 7.44 17.17
N SER A 137 14.03 6.65 18.24
CA SER A 137 13.01 5.60 18.28
C SER A 137 11.61 6.20 18.10
N GLN A 138 10.80 5.58 17.24
CA GLN A 138 9.56 6.16 16.74
C GLN A 138 8.42 5.13 16.65
N LEU A 139 7.19 5.57 16.92
CA LEU A 139 5.97 4.79 16.78
C LEU A 139 5.29 5.14 15.45
N VAL A 140 5.31 4.22 14.50
CA VAL A 140 4.69 4.40 13.18
C VAL A 140 3.29 3.78 13.16
N SER A 141 2.32 4.46 12.55
CA SER A 141 0.98 3.90 12.30
C SER A 141 0.37 4.44 11.02
N VAL A 142 -0.51 3.68 10.38
CA VAL A 142 -1.34 4.13 9.24
C VAL A 142 -2.80 4.16 9.67
N SER A 143 -3.52 5.19 9.23
CA SER A 143 -4.96 5.35 9.41
C SER A 143 -5.71 5.44 8.09
N ASP A 144 -6.92 4.90 8.08
CA ASP A 144 -7.88 4.98 6.97
C ASP A 144 -8.59 6.35 6.90
N PRO A 145 -9.40 6.63 5.87
CA PRO A 145 -10.19 7.86 5.77
C PRO A 145 -11.18 8.09 6.94
N ASN A 146 -11.61 7.02 7.61
CA ASN A 146 -12.49 7.05 8.79
C ASN A 146 -11.73 7.26 10.11
N ARG A 147 -10.39 7.36 10.08
CA ARG A 147 -9.46 7.46 11.22
C ARG A 147 -9.33 6.19 12.07
N ASN A 148 -9.78 5.03 11.58
CA ASN A 148 -9.40 3.75 12.14
C ASN A 148 -7.88 3.58 11.99
N ARG A 149 -7.19 3.01 12.98
CA ARG A 149 -5.79 2.59 12.82
C ARG A 149 -5.77 1.22 12.16
N ILE A 150 -5.09 1.12 11.03
CA ILE A 150 -5.07 -0.08 10.18
C ILE A 150 -3.70 -0.77 10.16
N GLY A 151 -2.61 -0.01 10.28
CA GLY A 151 -1.24 -0.54 10.44
C GLY A 151 -0.52 0.12 11.62
N GLN A 152 0.41 -0.60 12.26
CA GLN A 152 1.24 -0.09 13.36
C GLN A 152 2.55 -0.88 13.47
N TRP A 153 3.66 -0.16 13.70
CA TRP A 153 4.97 -0.72 14.00
C TRP A 153 5.46 -0.17 15.34
N LEU A 154 5.89 -1.05 16.23
CA LEU A 154 6.25 -0.75 17.62
C LEU A 154 7.76 -0.71 17.79
N ASN A 155 8.28 0.42 18.29
CA ASN A 155 9.69 0.58 18.70
C ASN A 155 10.73 0.23 17.63
N GLU A 156 10.44 0.45 16.35
CA GLU A 156 11.36 0.22 15.24
C GLU A 156 12.61 1.12 15.34
N THR A 157 13.70 0.56 15.89
CA THR A 157 15.02 1.19 15.88
C THR A 157 15.73 0.84 14.60
N SER A 158 15.66 1.73 13.62
CA SER A 158 16.43 1.58 12.39
C SER A 158 17.93 1.67 12.69
N ASN A 159 18.65 0.56 12.49
CA ASN A 159 20.12 0.53 12.51
C ASN A 159 20.73 1.43 11.41
N ASN A 160 19.94 1.75 10.39
CA ASN A 160 20.25 2.69 9.32
C ASN A 160 19.59 4.05 9.57
N LYS A 161 20.13 5.13 9.01
CA LYS A 161 19.60 6.50 9.22
C LYS A 161 18.20 6.75 8.59
N ILE A 162 17.70 5.80 7.78
CA ILE A 162 16.41 5.85 7.08
C ILE A 162 15.66 4.56 7.41
N LEU A 163 14.45 4.65 7.98
CA LEU A 163 13.57 3.50 8.19
C LEU A 163 12.72 3.31 6.93
N GLN A 164 12.87 2.19 6.22
CA GLN A 164 12.04 1.84 5.06
C GLN A 164 11.02 0.77 5.46
N LEU A 165 9.74 1.05 5.23
CA LEU A 165 8.60 0.18 5.55
C LEU A 165 7.73 -0.02 4.30
N SER A 166 6.84 -1.01 4.37
CA SER A 166 5.82 -1.25 3.35
C SER A 166 4.50 -1.67 3.98
N TYR A 167 3.41 -1.43 3.27
CA TYR A 167 2.05 -1.67 3.75
C TYR A 167 1.11 -2.04 2.61
N SER A 168 0.69 -3.30 2.54
CA SER A 168 -0.21 -3.79 1.50
C SER A 168 -1.64 -3.28 1.70
N LEU A 169 -2.16 -2.49 0.76
CA LEU A 169 -3.57 -2.11 0.76
C LEU A 169 -4.45 -3.32 0.48
N ASN A 170 -5.65 -3.31 1.04
CA ASN A 170 -6.68 -4.30 0.70
C ASN A 170 -7.24 -4.03 -0.73
N SER A 171 -7.65 -5.08 -1.45
CA SER A 171 -8.26 -4.98 -2.79
C SER A 171 -9.61 -4.26 -2.83
N GLU A 172 -10.29 -4.11 -1.68
CA GLU A 172 -11.39 -3.17 -1.44
C GLU A 172 -11.01 -2.18 -0.30
N ALA A 173 -9.79 -1.63 -0.36
CA ALA A 173 -9.46 -0.42 0.39
C ALA A 173 -10.48 0.69 0.06
N HIS A 174 -10.90 1.45 1.09
CA HIS A 174 -11.94 2.46 0.95
C HIS A 174 -11.38 3.69 0.24
N GLU A 175 -11.99 4.10 -0.86
CA GLU A 175 -11.48 5.21 -1.68
C GLU A 175 -11.49 6.53 -0.89
N GLY A 176 -10.39 7.28 -0.93
CA GLY A 176 -10.20 8.49 -0.15
C GLY A 176 -8.75 8.76 0.27
N THR A 177 -8.58 9.66 1.25
CA THR A 177 -7.27 10.09 1.76
C THR A 177 -6.88 9.31 3.02
N TYR A 178 -5.79 8.56 2.93
CA TYR A 178 -5.16 7.85 4.04
C TYR A 178 -4.11 8.74 4.72
N GLN A 179 -3.73 8.42 5.96
CA GLN A 179 -2.71 9.18 6.69
C GLN A 179 -1.72 8.26 7.41
N ILE A 180 -0.43 8.43 7.11
CA ILE A 180 0.69 7.87 7.88
C ILE A 180 0.96 8.83 9.05
N ILE A 181 0.99 8.31 10.28
CA ILE A 181 1.20 9.05 11.52
C ILE A 181 2.39 8.46 12.26
N VAL A 182 3.44 9.27 12.42
CA VAL A 182 4.65 8.93 13.17
C VAL A 182 4.67 9.71 14.47
N SER A 183 4.83 9.04 15.60
CA SER A 183 4.94 9.66 16.93
C SER A 183 6.36 9.52 17.48
N VAL A 184 6.94 10.62 17.95
CA VAL A 184 8.29 10.70 18.52
C VAL A 184 8.20 11.39 19.87
N GLY A 185 8.27 10.62 20.95
CA GLY A 185 7.83 11.09 22.27
C GLY A 185 6.35 11.50 22.25
N GLU A 186 6.05 12.73 22.65
CA GLU A 186 4.69 13.30 22.59
C GLU A 186 4.30 13.82 21.19
N ASP A 187 5.28 14.19 20.36
CA ASP A 187 5.05 14.87 19.08
C ASP A 187 4.57 13.92 17.99
N LYS A 188 3.67 14.39 17.12
CA LYS A 188 3.04 13.60 16.06
C LYS A 188 3.13 14.29 14.72
N PHE A 189 3.68 13.57 13.75
CA PHE A 189 3.91 14.01 12.38
C PHE A 189 3.01 13.21 11.43
N GLY A 190 2.46 13.86 10.41
CA GLY A 190 1.47 13.25 9.52
C GLY A 190 1.78 13.49 8.05
N HIS A 191 1.80 12.42 7.26
CA HIS A 191 1.86 12.45 5.79
C HIS A 191 0.62 11.79 5.20
N ARG A 192 0.21 12.20 4.01
CA ARG A 192 -1.04 11.75 3.38
C ARG A 192 -0.78 11.22 1.98
N PHE A 193 -1.53 10.18 1.63
CA PHE A 193 -1.60 9.60 0.29
C PHE A 193 -3.07 9.30 -0.03
N LYS A 194 -3.37 9.12 -1.31
CA LYS A 194 -4.74 8.88 -1.80
C LYS A 194 -4.86 7.47 -2.36
N VAL A 195 -6.03 6.87 -2.18
CA VAL A 195 -6.40 5.58 -2.77
C VAL A 195 -7.67 5.77 -3.57
N GLU A 196 -7.64 5.47 -4.87
CA GLU A 196 -8.81 5.47 -5.75
C GLU A 196 -8.56 4.56 -6.96
N LYS A 197 -9.60 4.28 -7.76
CA LYS A 197 -9.46 3.48 -8.99
C LYS A 197 -9.18 4.40 -10.18
N TYR A 198 -7.90 4.53 -10.55
CA TYR A 198 -7.46 5.31 -11.71
C TYR A 198 -7.07 4.43 -12.91
N VAL A 199 -6.85 5.07 -14.06
CA VAL A 199 -6.21 4.47 -15.24
C VAL A 199 -5.18 5.47 -15.74
N LEU A 200 -3.90 5.08 -15.75
CA LEU A 200 -2.77 6.00 -15.95
C LEU A 200 -2.94 6.89 -17.20
N PRO A 201 -2.92 8.23 -17.05
CA PRO A 201 -3.06 9.15 -18.18
C PRO A 201 -1.81 9.10 -19.06
N LYS A 202 -1.96 8.59 -20.29
CA LYS A 202 -0.88 8.51 -21.29
C LYS A 202 -0.40 9.87 -21.82
N PHE A 203 -1.07 10.96 -21.45
CA PHE A 203 -0.72 12.32 -21.84
C PHE A 203 -1.09 13.35 -20.78
N ASP A 204 -0.29 14.40 -20.73
CA ASP A 204 -0.44 15.62 -19.92
C ASP A 204 -1.12 16.73 -20.73
N VAL A 205 -1.85 17.62 -20.08
CA VAL A 205 -2.52 18.79 -20.67
C VAL A 205 -2.14 20.03 -19.87
N THR A 206 -0.99 20.62 -20.22
CA THR A 206 -0.52 21.84 -19.57
C THR A 206 -1.37 23.04 -19.97
N VAL A 207 -1.88 23.76 -18.95
CA VAL A 207 -2.59 25.03 -19.08
C VAL A 207 -1.72 26.11 -18.43
N ASN A 208 -1.24 27.08 -19.20
CA ASN A 208 -0.43 28.17 -18.70
C ASN A 208 -1.16 29.51 -18.91
N VAL A 209 -1.39 30.24 -17.82
CA VAL A 209 -2.18 31.48 -17.73
C VAL A 209 -1.49 32.40 -16.72
N SER A 210 -1.59 33.71 -16.90
CA SER A 210 -1.09 34.68 -15.90
C SER A 210 -1.76 34.49 -14.54
N GLU A 211 -0.97 34.50 -13.46
CA GLU A 211 -1.49 34.37 -12.08
C GLU A 211 -2.37 35.57 -11.65
N GLU A 212 -2.13 36.74 -12.26
CA GLU A 212 -2.93 37.96 -12.08
C GLU A 212 -3.40 38.50 -13.44
N VAL A 213 -4.59 39.09 -13.46
CA VAL A 213 -5.23 39.72 -14.63
C VAL A 213 -5.75 41.10 -14.22
N SER A 214 -5.51 42.12 -15.05
CA SER A 214 -5.92 43.49 -14.71
C SER A 214 -7.43 43.70 -14.89
N ILE A 215 -8.05 44.51 -14.02
CA ILE A 215 -9.50 44.76 -14.05
C ILE A 215 -9.97 45.53 -15.30
N GLY A 216 -9.05 46.18 -16.02
CA GLY A 216 -9.31 46.87 -17.29
C GLY A 216 -8.82 46.09 -18.53
N GLN A 217 -8.59 44.78 -18.40
CA GLN A 217 -8.09 43.92 -19.48
C GLN A 217 -9.25 43.13 -20.09
N GLU A 218 -9.48 43.30 -21.40
CA GLU A 218 -10.60 42.66 -22.11
C GLU A 218 -10.27 41.22 -22.53
N ASP A 219 -9.03 40.95 -22.96
CA ASP A 219 -8.55 39.63 -23.40
C ASP A 219 -7.60 38.97 -22.39
N VAL A 220 -7.74 37.65 -22.19
CA VAL A 220 -6.88 36.84 -21.31
C VAL A 220 -6.17 35.75 -22.11
N ASP A 221 -4.84 35.85 -22.20
CA ASP A 221 -4.01 34.85 -22.87
C ASP A 221 -3.99 33.51 -22.10
N ILE A 222 -4.50 32.46 -22.74
CA ILE A 222 -4.51 31.08 -22.23
C ILE A 222 -3.72 30.18 -23.17
N LYS A 223 -2.56 29.69 -22.73
CA LYS A 223 -1.68 28.81 -23.51
C LYS A 223 -1.88 27.35 -23.13
N LEU A 224 -2.43 26.57 -24.06
CA LEU A 224 -2.71 25.14 -23.91
C LEU A 224 -1.75 24.30 -24.77
N CYS A 225 -1.07 23.33 -24.14
CA CYS A 225 -0.18 22.39 -24.82
C CYS A 225 -0.38 20.97 -24.25
N ALA A 226 -0.92 20.05 -25.06
CA ALA A 226 -1.09 18.64 -24.69
C ALA A 226 0.07 17.78 -25.25
N LYS A 227 0.62 16.88 -24.42
CA LYS A 227 1.77 16.03 -24.76
C LYS A 227 1.65 14.64 -24.14
N TYR A 228 2.01 13.60 -24.90
CA TYR A 228 2.22 12.26 -24.35
C TYR A 228 3.27 12.28 -23.23
N THR A 229 3.24 11.30 -22.33
CA THR A 229 4.19 11.19 -21.18
C THR A 229 5.65 11.08 -21.62
N PHE A 230 5.91 10.54 -22.82
CA PHE A 230 7.21 10.53 -23.50
C PHE A 230 7.53 11.83 -24.30
N GLY A 231 6.74 12.90 -24.14
CA GLY A 231 7.05 14.28 -24.53
C GLY A 231 6.55 14.77 -25.90
N GLN A 232 5.98 13.90 -26.75
CA GLN A 232 5.49 14.26 -28.10
C GLN A 232 4.09 14.90 -28.05
N PRO A 233 3.71 15.80 -28.99
CA PRO A 233 2.41 16.47 -28.96
C PRO A 233 1.22 15.52 -29.23
N VAL A 234 0.07 15.79 -28.61
CA VAL A 234 -1.17 15.05 -28.86
C VAL A 234 -2.06 15.80 -29.86
N PRO A 235 -2.36 15.25 -31.05
CA PRO A 235 -3.29 15.86 -31.99
C PRO A 235 -4.75 15.66 -31.54
N GLY A 236 -5.53 16.73 -31.45
CA GLY A 236 -6.94 16.65 -31.05
C GLY A 236 -7.69 17.99 -31.01
N SER A 237 -8.97 17.90 -30.63
CA SER A 237 -9.83 19.04 -30.31
C SER A 237 -9.92 19.21 -28.79
N VAL A 238 -9.72 20.43 -28.29
CA VAL A 238 -9.83 20.76 -26.87
C VAL A 238 -10.98 21.73 -26.67
N THR A 239 -11.89 21.38 -25.75
CA THR A 239 -12.96 22.25 -25.27
C THR A 239 -12.57 22.82 -23.91
N ILE A 240 -12.69 24.13 -23.76
CA ILE A 240 -12.17 24.92 -22.62
C ILE A 240 -13.35 25.66 -22.01
N THR A 241 -13.54 25.56 -20.69
CA THR A 241 -14.59 26.31 -19.98
C THR A 241 -13.98 27.19 -18.91
N MET A 242 -14.14 28.52 -19.06
CA MET A 242 -13.69 29.52 -18.08
C MET A 242 -14.88 30.04 -17.29
N CYS A 243 -14.88 29.85 -15.97
CA CYS A 243 -15.97 30.24 -15.07
C CYS A 243 -15.52 31.29 -14.05
N ARG A 244 -16.34 32.32 -13.80
CA ARG A 244 -16.10 33.25 -12.68
C ARG A 244 -16.72 32.71 -11.38
N PRO A 245 -15.93 32.30 -10.36
CA PRO A 245 -16.48 31.81 -9.11
C PRO A 245 -17.24 32.92 -8.36
N LEU A 246 -18.46 32.62 -7.93
CA LEU A 246 -19.26 33.50 -7.08
C LEU A 246 -18.85 33.29 -5.62
N HIS A 247 -18.23 34.31 -5.01
CA HIS A 247 -17.79 34.23 -3.62
C HIS A 247 -19.01 34.21 -2.68
N TYR A 248 -19.17 33.13 -1.91
CA TYR A 248 -20.37 32.90 -1.09
C TYR A 248 -20.44 33.84 0.12
N SER A 249 -21.28 34.88 0.05
CA SER A 249 -21.67 35.71 1.20
C SER A 249 -23.10 36.26 1.17
N VAL A 250 -23.90 35.97 0.13
CA VAL A 250 -25.33 36.30 0.06
C VAL A 250 -26.12 35.09 -0.45
N VAL A 251 -27.12 34.65 0.32
CA VAL A 251 -28.06 33.59 -0.07
C VAL A 251 -29.23 34.21 -0.81
N LEU A 252 -29.33 33.99 -2.13
CA LEU A 252 -30.56 34.19 -2.91
C LEU A 252 -30.49 33.42 -4.25
N ALA A 253 -31.54 32.65 -4.52
CA ALA A 253 -31.90 31.93 -5.75
C ALA A 253 -30.84 31.74 -6.87
N SER A 254 -30.31 30.51 -6.96
CA SER A 254 -30.00 29.78 -8.21
C SER A 254 -29.52 30.60 -9.42
N LYS A 255 -28.31 31.17 -9.35
CA LYS A 255 -27.53 31.52 -10.54
C LYS A 255 -26.31 30.63 -10.63
N GLN A 256 -26.19 29.87 -11.72
CA GLN A 256 -24.92 29.25 -12.09
C GLN A 256 -23.87 30.34 -12.27
N ALA A 257 -22.61 30.01 -11.98
CA ALA A 257 -21.50 30.89 -12.32
C ALA A 257 -21.52 31.18 -13.83
N PRO A 258 -21.32 32.44 -14.28
CA PRO A 258 -21.18 32.72 -15.70
C PRO A 258 -19.90 32.03 -16.18
N CYS A 259 -20.09 31.05 -17.07
CA CYS A 259 -19.04 30.26 -17.69
C CYS A 259 -19.07 30.48 -19.20
N HIS A 260 -17.93 30.80 -19.79
CA HIS A 260 -17.75 30.85 -21.24
C HIS A 260 -17.06 29.55 -21.69
N THR A 261 -17.51 28.96 -22.81
CA THR A 261 -16.95 27.72 -23.34
C THR A 261 -16.55 27.89 -24.80
N GLU A 262 -15.32 27.53 -25.11
CA GLU A 262 -14.67 27.65 -26.41
C GLU A 262 -14.08 26.30 -26.84
N THR A 263 -13.90 26.06 -28.14
CA THR A 263 -13.36 24.79 -28.65
C THR A 263 -12.40 25.03 -29.81
N LYS A 264 -11.14 24.64 -29.65
CA LYS A 264 -10.07 24.83 -30.63
C LYS A 264 -9.42 23.50 -31.01
N ARG A 265 -8.83 23.42 -32.20
CA ARG A 265 -7.91 22.33 -32.59
C ARG A 265 -6.49 22.70 -32.16
N VAL A 266 -5.75 21.76 -31.56
CA VAL A 266 -4.38 21.99 -31.08
C VAL A 266 -3.38 21.28 -32.00
N GLN A 267 -2.34 22.00 -32.43
CA GLN A 267 -1.27 21.46 -33.29
C GLN A 267 0.14 21.88 -32.84
N ARG A 268 0.40 23.17 -32.55
CA ARG A 268 1.65 23.69 -31.94
C ARG A 268 1.38 24.93 -31.05
N CYS A 269 2.36 25.34 -30.23
CA CYS A 269 2.21 26.39 -29.21
C CYS A 269 2.90 27.74 -29.61
N ILE A 270 2.38 28.89 -29.14
CA ILE A 270 2.65 30.26 -29.67
C ILE A 270 3.27 31.23 -28.59
N TYR A 271 3.85 32.39 -28.97
CA TYR A 271 4.62 33.35 -28.12
C TYR A 271 4.60 34.82 -28.63
N TRP A 272 4.75 35.82 -27.74
CA TRP A 272 5.26 37.23 -27.96
C TRP A 272 5.73 37.86 -26.61
N LEU A 273 6.50 38.98 -26.59
CA LEU A 273 7.18 39.54 -25.37
C LEU A 273 7.70 41.01 -25.54
N PHE A 274 7.76 41.86 -24.47
CA PHE A 274 8.53 43.14 -24.41
C PHE A 274 8.88 43.65 -22.96
N LEU A 275 9.67 44.73 -22.80
CA LEU A 275 10.37 45.20 -21.57
C LEU A 275 10.73 46.72 -21.62
N VAL A 276 11.02 47.42 -20.47
CA VAL A 276 12.03 48.52 -20.27
C VAL A 276 11.99 49.19 -18.84
N PHE A 277 13.06 49.91 -18.46
CA PHE A 277 13.42 50.48 -17.14
C PHE A 277 13.22 52.02 -16.99
N LEU A 278 13.45 52.58 -15.77
CA LEU A 278 14.42 53.69 -15.54
C LEU A 278 14.79 53.90 -14.05
N PHE A 279 15.90 54.61 -13.79
CA PHE A 279 16.46 54.96 -12.45
C PHE A 279 17.03 56.40 -12.47
N VAL A 280 17.26 57.01 -11.30
CA VAL A 280 17.97 58.30 -11.11
C VAL A 280 18.90 58.21 -9.89
N SER A 281 20.07 58.86 -9.95
CA SER A 281 21.15 58.78 -8.94
C SER A 281 21.27 60.01 -8.05
N VAL A 282 21.89 59.84 -6.87
CA VAL A 282 22.32 60.89 -5.93
C VAL A 282 23.78 60.62 -5.55
N ASN A 283 24.55 61.63 -5.10
CA ASN A 283 25.94 61.46 -4.72
C ASN A 283 26.09 60.63 -3.43
N GLU A 284 26.81 59.51 -3.51
CA GLU A 284 27.06 58.59 -2.40
C GLU A 284 28.57 58.50 -2.08
N GLY A 285 28.88 58.06 -0.86
CA GLY A 285 30.23 57.63 -0.47
C GLY A 285 30.22 56.13 -0.20
N GLU A 286 30.95 55.36 -1.01
CA GLU A 286 30.91 53.89 -0.97
C GLU A 286 31.89 53.30 0.06
N VAL A 287 31.43 52.30 0.82
CA VAL A 287 32.28 51.44 1.67
C VAL A 287 32.02 49.99 1.28
N SER A 288 32.96 49.39 0.53
CA SER A 288 32.84 48.02 0.05
C SER A 288 33.59 47.02 0.95
N PHE A 289 32.97 45.87 1.19
CA PHE A 289 33.53 44.75 1.95
C PHE A 289 33.14 43.42 1.30
N LYS A 290 33.96 42.37 1.49
CA LYS A 290 33.74 41.05 0.88
C LYS A 290 33.33 40.02 1.93
N LEU A 291 32.04 39.72 2.00
CA LEU A 291 31.50 38.62 2.79
C LEU A 291 31.63 37.30 2.01
N ARG A 292 32.06 36.22 2.68
CA ARG A 292 31.96 34.85 2.16
C ARG A 292 30.73 34.20 2.79
N ILE A 293 29.85 33.61 1.98
CA ILE A 293 28.68 32.85 2.46
C ILE A 293 29.06 31.37 2.58
N SER A 294 28.52 30.69 3.60
CA SER A 294 28.67 29.25 3.84
C SER A 294 27.31 28.60 4.17
N PRO A 295 27.11 27.27 4.00
CA PRO A 295 25.76 26.66 4.03
C PRO A 295 25.06 26.60 5.38
N ASP A 296 25.75 26.90 6.49
CA ASP A 296 25.19 27.08 7.83
C ASP A 296 24.27 28.31 7.93
N MET A 297 24.46 29.26 7.02
CA MET A 297 23.61 30.42 6.81
C MET A 297 22.26 29.92 6.22
N ALA A 298 21.22 29.74 7.08
CA ALA A 298 19.80 29.40 6.71
C ALA A 298 18.70 30.20 7.53
N PRO A 299 17.51 30.73 7.02
CA PRO A 299 16.88 30.73 5.66
C PRO A 299 16.74 32.09 4.84
N VAL A 300 17.10 33.30 5.34
CA VAL A 300 17.05 34.66 4.66
C VAL A 300 18.20 35.58 5.16
N VAL A 301 18.85 36.53 4.41
CA VAL A 301 19.90 37.50 4.92
C VAL A 301 19.40 38.42 6.01
N GLN A 302 20.33 38.78 6.89
CA GLN A 302 20.33 40.08 7.54
C GLN A 302 21.76 40.53 7.80
N ILE A 303 22.20 41.55 7.06
CA ILE A 303 23.42 42.31 7.35
C ILE A 303 22.98 43.55 8.13
N VAL A 304 23.60 43.82 9.28
CA VAL A 304 23.38 45.04 10.06
C VAL A 304 24.65 45.88 10.02
N ALA A 305 24.54 47.08 9.45
CA ALA A 305 25.60 48.09 9.47
C ALA A 305 25.22 49.18 10.48
N TYR A 306 26.16 49.62 11.32
CA TYR A 306 25.93 50.71 12.27
C TYR A 306 27.18 51.58 12.42
N ALA A 307 26.96 52.86 12.75
CA ALA A 307 28.01 53.81 13.09
C ALA A 307 27.65 54.53 14.40
N VAL A 308 28.64 54.66 15.28
CA VAL A 308 28.49 55.26 16.61
C VAL A 308 29.01 56.70 16.57
N LEU A 309 28.12 57.68 16.68
CA LEU A 309 28.47 59.10 16.58
C LEU A 309 28.86 59.68 17.95
N PRO A 310 29.76 60.69 18.03
CA PRO A 310 30.28 61.26 19.28
C PRO A 310 29.25 61.84 20.28
N ARG A 311 27.96 61.89 19.93
CA ARG A 311 26.86 62.37 20.78
C ARG A 311 25.96 61.25 21.34
N LYS A 312 26.49 60.02 21.46
CA LYS A 312 25.73 58.80 21.85
C LYS A 312 24.57 58.46 20.92
N ILE A 313 24.65 58.90 19.65
CA ILE A 313 23.67 58.58 18.61
C ILE A 313 24.25 57.43 17.80
N VAL A 314 23.61 56.26 17.86
CA VAL A 314 23.93 55.15 16.95
C VAL A 314 22.98 55.21 15.77
N ILE A 315 23.53 55.42 14.57
CA ILE A 315 22.79 55.19 13.32
C ILE A 315 23.01 53.75 12.90
N ALA A 316 21.96 53.07 12.46
CA ALA A 316 22.00 51.68 12.05
C ALA A 316 21.05 51.44 10.87
N HIS A 317 21.40 50.47 10.02
CA HIS A 317 20.57 50.00 8.93
C HIS A 317 20.70 48.47 8.82
N SER A 318 19.66 47.80 8.34
CA SER A 318 19.66 46.36 8.11
C SER A 318 19.00 46.01 6.79
N ALA A 319 19.66 45.19 5.98
CA ALA A 319 19.13 44.72 4.71
C ALA A 319 19.00 43.19 4.70
N ASP A 320 17.88 42.70 4.14
CA ASP A 320 17.49 41.28 4.10
C ASP A 320 17.59 40.73 2.66
N PHE A 321 18.12 39.52 2.46
CA PHE A 321 18.26 38.85 1.15
C PHE A 321 17.74 37.36 1.28
N SER A 322 17.81 36.43 0.31
CA SER A 322 17.20 35.05 0.35
C SER A 322 18.20 33.93 -0.02
N THR A 323 17.86 32.68 -0.40
CA THR A 323 18.79 31.83 -1.22
C THR A 323 18.12 30.91 -2.25
N GLU A 324 18.94 30.47 -3.21
CA GLU A 324 19.03 29.04 -3.56
C GLU A 324 19.23 28.11 -2.34
N LYS A 325 18.25 27.27 -2.13
CA LYS A 325 18.08 26.46 -0.91
C LYS A 325 19.05 25.26 -0.86
N CYS A 326 20.27 25.54 -0.41
CA CYS A 326 21.37 24.58 -0.35
C CYS A 326 21.43 23.81 0.98
N PHE A 327 22.06 22.63 0.95
CA PHE A 327 22.37 21.80 2.11
C PHE A 327 23.89 21.60 2.26
N SER A 328 24.35 21.20 3.45
CA SER A 328 25.76 20.85 3.72
C SER A 328 26.21 19.63 2.92
N ASN A 329 25.38 18.58 2.94
CA ASN A 329 25.54 17.41 2.09
C ASN A 329 25.03 17.74 0.68
N LYS A 330 25.94 18.02 -0.26
CA LYS A 330 25.58 18.23 -1.67
C LYS A 330 25.30 16.88 -2.31
N VAL A 331 24.07 16.68 -2.78
CA VAL A 331 23.64 15.44 -3.43
C VAL A 331 23.32 15.71 -4.89
N SER A 332 23.80 14.85 -5.79
CA SER A 332 23.35 14.79 -7.19
C SER A 332 23.10 13.34 -7.62
N LEU A 333 22.24 13.20 -8.62
CA LEU A 333 21.90 11.94 -9.27
C LEU A 333 21.90 12.18 -10.78
N GLU A 334 22.68 11.41 -11.53
CA GLU A 334 22.78 11.53 -12.99
C GLU A 334 22.76 10.15 -13.67
N PHE A 335 22.23 10.10 -14.89
CA PHE A 335 22.16 8.87 -15.71
C PHE A 335 23.11 8.99 -16.90
N THR A 336 23.83 7.91 -17.18
CA THR A 336 24.77 7.82 -18.31
C THR A 336 24.41 6.61 -19.16
N PRO A 337 23.85 6.81 -20.39
CA PRO A 337 23.39 8.07 -20.99
C PRO A 337 22.12 8.65 -20.32
N SER A 338 21.80 9.92 -20.58
CA SER A 338 20.65 10.63 -19.98
C SER A 338 19.28 10.29 -20.57
N SER A 339 19.24 9.47 -21.61
CA SER A 339 18.03 8.88 -22.19
C SER A 339 18.39 7.51 -22.77
N ALA A 340 17.41 6.61 -22.88
CA ALA A 340 17.63 5.22 -23.27
C ALA A 340 16.45 4.64 -24.06
N VAL A 341 16.68 3.49 -24.69
CA VAL A 341 15.60 2.65 -25.24
C VAL A 341 15.12 1.62 -24.20
N PRO A 342 13.88 1.11 -24.32
CA PRO A 342 13.39 -0.06 -23.58
C PRO A 342 14.41 -1.20 -23.49
N GLY A 343 14.61 -1.75 -22.30
CA GLY A 343 15.53 -2.87 -22.04
C GLY A 343 17.03 -2.54 -22.08
N GLU A 344 17.44 -1.31 -22.38
CA GLU A 344 18.86 -0.90 -22.39
C GLU A 344 19.44 -0.92 -20.96
N LYS A 345 20.73 -1.27 -20.83
CA LYS A 345 21.46 -1.11 -19.56
C LYS A 345 21.95 0.32 -19.43
N ASN A 346 21.66 0.95 -18.29
CA ASN A 346 22.05 2.32 -17.99
C ASN A 346 22.78 2.37 -16.64
N ASN A 347 23.65 3.36 -16.44
CA ASN A 347 24.32 3.57 -15.16
C ASN A 347 23.83 4.84 -14.48
N MET A 348 23.22 4.68 -13.30
CA MET A 348 22.83 5.77 -12.43
C MET A 348 23.96 6.05 -11.44
N GLN A 349 24.54 7.25 -11.51
CA GLN A 349 25.55 7.70 -10.56
C GLN A 349 24.90 8.56 -9.47
N VAL A 350 25.16 8.21 -8.21
CA VAL A 350 24.76 8.98 -7.02
C VAL A 350 26.00 9.57 -6.37
N THR A 351 26.01 10.88 -6.16
CA THR A 351 27.12 11.62 -5.56
C THR A 351 26.65 12.31 -4.28
N ALA A 352 27.39 12.14 -3.19
CA ALA A 352 27.11 12.70 -1.87
C ALA A 352 28.39 12.78 -1.00
N LEU A 353 28.30 13.27 0.24
CA LEU A 353 29.40 13.11 1.19
C LEU A 353 29.72 11.63 1.47
N PRO A 354 30.98 11.24 1.72
CA PRO A 354 31.36 9.87 2.07
C PRO A 354 30.52 9.27 3.21
N HIS A 355 30.23 7.96 3.12
CA HIS A 355 29.36 7.21 4.05
C HIS A 355 27.98 7.85 4.26
N SER A 356 27.45 8.49 3.21
CA SER A 356 26.05 8.88 3.14
C SER A 356 25.18 7.69 2.77
N LEU A 357 24.12 7.47 3.54
CA LEU A 357 23.04 6.58 3.12
C LEU A 357 22.00 7.41 2.36
N CYS A 358 21.69 7.02 1.13
CA CYS A 358 20.79 7.72 0.22
C CYS A 358 19.53 6.91 -0.05
N GLY A 359 18.35 7.51 0.13
CA GLY A 359 17.09 6.97 -0.39
C GLY A 359 16.88 7.48 -1.81
N VAL A 360 16.79 6.57 -2.78
CA VAL A 360 16.59 6.88 -4.20
C VAL A 360 15.21 6.42 -4.66
N SER A 361 14.60 7.16 -5.58
CA SER A 361 13.22 6.96 -6.03
C SER A 361 13.09 7.32 -7.51
N ALA A 362 12.37 6.52 -8.30
CA ALA A 362 12.02 6.84 -9.69
C ALA A 362 10.59 6.37 -10.03
N ILE A 363 9.75 7.29 -10.50
CA ILE A 363 8.29 7.13 -10.67
C ILE A 363 7.92 7.48 -12.11
N ASP A 364 6.98 6.74 -12.72
CA ASP A 364 6.43 7.10 -14.04
C ASP A 364 5.69 8.45 -13.94
N LYS A 365 6.05 9.41 -14.79
CA LYS A 365 5.41 10.73 -14.86
C LYS A 365 3.89 10.66 -15.03
N SER A 366 3.38 9.58 -15.63
CA SER A 366 1.95 9.28 -15.72
C SER A 366 1.22 9.31 -14.37
N VAL A 367 1.88 8.84 -13.29
CA VAL A 367 1.34 8.82 -11.92
C VAL A 367 1.27 10.24 -11.32
N LEU A 368 2.16 11.15 -11.77
CA LEU A 368 2.29 12.50 -11.21
C LEU A 368 1.33 13.51 -11.86
N ILE A 369 0.86 13.25 -13.08
CA ILE A 369 -0.16 14.06 -13.78
C ILE A 369 -1.48 14.12 -12.98
N GLU A 370 -1.82 13.04 -12.27
CA GLU A 370 -3.12 12.90 -11.58
C GLU A 370 -3.19 13.66 -10.25
N GLU A 371 -2.06 14.10 -9.66
CA GLU A 371 -2.06 14.93 -8.45
C GLU A 371 -1.40 16.31 -8.65
N ASN A 372 -2.23 17.31 -8.97
CA ASN A 372 -1.92 18.75 -9.00
C ASN A 372 -1.46 19.36 -7.65
N LEU A 373 -1.03 18.56 -6.67
CA LEU A 373 -0.89 18.96 -5.27
C LEU A 373 0.34 18.42 -4.52
N VAL A 374 1.28 17.75 -5.21
CA VAL A 374 2.56 17.30 -4.64
C VAL A 374 3.39 18.50 -4.14
N LYS A 375 3.17 18.88 -2.88
CA LYS A 375 4.07 19.78 -2.16
C LYS A 375 5.36 19.03 -1.90
N SER A 376 6.31 19.19 -2.82
CA SER A 376 7.66 18.60 -2.75
C SER A 376 8.23 18.62 -1.33
N LEU A 377 9.05 17.62 -1.01
CA LEU A 377 9.83 17.49 0.23
C LEU A 377 10.56 18.80 0.59
N PHE A 378 10.99 19.55 -0.43
CA PHE A 378 11.51 20.93 -0.36
C PHE A 378 10.56 21.92 0.36
N SER A 379 9.26 21.92 0.00
CA SER A 379 8.23 22.79 0.60
C SER A 379 8.01 22.47 2.08
N PHE A 380 8.05 21.20 2.46
CA PHE A 380 7.86 20.75 3.84
C PHE A 380 9.04 21.16 4.73
N LEU A 381 10.27 20.87 4.31
CA LEU A 381 11.49 21.22 5.04
C LEU A 381 11.65 22.73 5.24
N PHE A 382 11.33 23.55 4.22
CA PHE A 382 11.43 25.01 4.36
C PHE A 382 10.26 25.63 5.16
N LYS A 383 9.06 25.05 5.14
CA LYS A 383 7.98 25.52 6.04
C LYS A 383 8.32 25.34 7.53
N LEU A 384 9.09 24.30 7.88
CA LEU A 384 9.59 24.09 9.24
C LEU A 384 10.61 25.16 9.71
N GLN A 385 11.27 25.89 8.79
CA GLN A 385 12.10 27.05 9.14
C GLN A 385 11.30 28.36 9.27
N ILE A 386 10.20 28.52 8.53
CA ILE A 386 9.42 29.77 8.45
C ILE A 386 8.69 30.10 9.76
N ILE A 387 8.42 29.11 10.63
CA ILE A 387 7.72 29.29 11.92
C ILE A 387 8.46 30.27 12.88
N LYS A 388 9.72 30.61 12.61
CA LYS A 388 10.48 31.60 13.39
C LYS A 388 10.02 33.07 13.25
N THR A 389 9.11 33.42 12.32
CA THR A 389 8.83 34.83 11.96
C THR A 389 7.34 35.21 11.76
N LEU A 390 6.51 35.11 12.80
CA LEU A 390 5.15 35.70 12.81
C LEU A 390 4.87 36.57 14.05
N ALA A 391 5.61 37.68 14.19
CA ALA A 391 5.29 38.77 15.11
C ALA A 391 5.91 40.12 14.67
N LYS A 392 5.30 40.82 13.70
CA LYS A 392 5.65 42.21 13.36
C LYS A 392 4.40 43.11 13.41
N SER A 393 4.32 43.96 14.43
CA SER A 393 3.37 45.08 14.50
C SER A 393 4.06 46.35 14.00
N LYS A 394 3.46 47.06 13.02
CA LYS A 394 4.03 48.29 12.46
C LYS A 394 3.84 49.47 13.43
N LYS A 395 4.92 49.95 14.05
CA LYS A 395 5.02 51.30 14.64
C LYS A 395 6.42 51.88 14.40
N ASN A 396 6.52 53.21 14.49
CA ASN A 396 7.70 53.99 14.08
C ASN A 396 8.97 53.60 14.86
N VAL A 397 10.10 53.59 14.16
CA VAL A 397 11.34 52.93 14.58
C VAL A 397 12.37 53.96 15.07
N THR A 398 12.77 53.86 16.33
CA THR A 398 13.96 54.52 16.91
C THR A 398 15.17 53.58 16.86
N ALA A 399 16.38 54.10 17.06
CA ALA A 399 17.62 53.31 17.06
C ALA A 399 17.55 52.08 18.01
N SER A 400 16.95 52.23 19.20
CA SER A 400 16.76 51.13 20.16
C SER A 400 15.77 50.04 19.71
N SER A 401 14.95 50.31 18.69
CA SER A 401 14.08 49.30 18.07
C SER A 401 14.70 48.60 16.86
N LEU A 402 15.71 49.18 16.19
CA LEU A 402 16.53 48.46 15.19
C LEU A 402 17.31 47.33 15.85
N PHE A 403 17.96 47.59 17.00
CA PHE A 403 18.66 46.57 17.80
C PHE A 403 17.73 45.50 18.44
N ARG A 404 16.41 45.60 18.29
CA ARG A 404 15.44 44.55 18.65
C ARG A 404 14.94 43.71 17.46
N LEU A 405 15.40 44.02 16.24
CA LEU A 405 14.80 43.52 14.99
C LEU A 405 15.80 42.79 14.08
N SER A 406 16.73 42.02 14.65
CA SER A 406 17.75 41.31 13.85
C SER A 406 18.03 39.83 14.20
N ILE A 407 17.38 38.90 13.49
CA ILE A 407 17.88 37.53 13.18
C ILE A 407 17.18 37.01 11.90
N TYR A 408 17.93 36.74 10.82
CA TYR A 408 18.32 35.43 10.19
C TYR A 408 19.30 35.74 9.03
N SER A 409 20.18 34.86 8.49
CA SER A 409 21.17 35.32 7.46
C SER A 409 21.58 34.45 6.21
N LEU A 410 21.31 34.81 4.91
CA LEU A 410 21.52 34.22 3.52
C LEU A 410 21.48 35.12 2.22
N PHE A 411 22.41 34.97 1.24
CA PHE A 411 22.20 34.71 -0.23
C PHE A 411 23.45 34.02 -0.80
N VAL A 412 23.39 33.52 -2.04
CA VAL A 412 24.19 32.36 -2.49
C VAL A 412 25.44 32.79 -3.27
N CYS A 413 26.36 31.84 -3.46
CA CYS A 413 27.55 32.01 -4.29
C CYS A 413 27.29 31.57 -5.74
N PHE A 414 27.66 32.41 -6.70
CA PHE A 414 27.88 31.97 -8.08
C PHE A 414 29.22 31.24 -8.22
N PHE A 415 29.29 30.28 -9.15
CA PHE A 415 30.52 29.60 -9.52
C PHE A 415 31.32 30.39 -10.56
N ASN A 416 32.64 30.27 -10.48
CA ASN A 416 33.59 30.80 -11.47
C ASN A 416 34.25 29.61 -12.18
N HIS A 417 34.31 29.60 -13.52
CA HIS A 417 34.83 28.46 -14.28
C HIS A 417 35.82 28.93 -15.35
N SER A 418 37.07 28.45 -15.29
CA SER A 418 38.13 28.84 -16.21
C SER A 418 38.55 27.70 -17.12
N THR A 419 38.09 27.77 -18.37
CA THR A 419 38.89 27.58 -19.61
C THR A 419 40.01 26.53 -19.66
N VAL A 420 39.91 25.62 -20.64
CA VAL A 420 40.97 25.39 -21.63
C VAL A 420 40.32 25.34 -23.03
N PHE A 421 40.97 25.93 -24.03
CA PHE A 421 40.57 25.86 -25.44
C PHE A 421 41.60 25.00 -26.20
N GLY A 422 41.15 24.16 -27.14
CA GLY A 422 42.00 23.39 -28.05
C GLY A 422 41.43 23.47 -29.48
N SER A 423 42.31 23.53 -30.47
CA SER A 423 41.96 23.77 -31.89
C SER A 423 42.55 22.67 -32.81
N PRO A 424 42.16 22.60 -34.11
CA PRO A 424 41.82 21.30 -34.72
C PRO A 424 42.91 20.63 -35.55
N GLY A 425 42.77 19.30 -35.72
CA GLY A 425 43.47 18.48 -36.71
C GLY A 425 42.50 17.90 -37.74
N ASN A 426 42.97 17.69 -38.98
CA ASN A 426 42.16 17.25 -40.11
C ASN A 426 42.05 15.70 -40.21
N PRO A 427 41.11 15.14 -41.00
CA PRO A 427 40.64 13.77 -40.83
C PRO A 427 41.52 12.68 -41.48
N GLY A 428 41.52 11.50 -40.87
CA GLY A 428 41.91 10.23 -41.49
C GLY A 428 40.72 9.27 -41.53
N ILE A 429 40.41 8.72 -42.71
CA ILE A 429 39.30 7.77 -42.89
C ILE A 429 39.79 6.36 -42.53
N PHE A 430 39.15 5.72 -41.55
CA PHE A 430 39.29 4.29 -41.28
C PHE A 430 37.91 3.65 -41.20
N TYR A 431 37.69 2.61 -42.02
CA TYR A 431 36.52 1.75 -41.89
C TYR A 431 36.65 0.87 -40.65
N SER A 432 35.55 0.71 -39.92
CA SER A 432 35.39 -0.20 -38.79
C SER A 432 34.10 -1.01 -39.03
N PRO A 433 34.02 -2.31 -38.67
CA PRO A 433 32.98 -3.20 -39.16
C PRO A 433 31.58 -2.90 -38.57
N GLU A 434 30.55 -3.33 -39.29
CA GLU A 434 29.15 -3.14 -38.94
C GLU A 434 28.82 -3.68 -37.54
N ALA A 435 28.14 -2.86 -36.73
CA ALA A 435 27.60 -3.29 -35.45
C ALA A 435 26.37 -4.20 -35.66
N PRO A 436 26.16 -5.21 -34.79
CA PRO A 436 25.02 -6.13 -34.93
C PRO A 436 23.68 -5.41 -34.77
N LEU A 437 22.71 -5.78 -35.62
CA LEU A 437 21.35 -5.22 -35.67
C LEU A 437 20.66 -5.27 -34.29
N MET A 438 20.40 -4.11 -33.70
CA MET A 438 19.70 -4.03 -32.41
C MET A 438 18.19 -4.24 -32.57
N LYS A 439 17.69 -5.31 -31.96
CA LYS A 439 16.27 -5.68 -31.88
C LYS A 439 15.73 -5.35 -30.49
N THR A 440 14.71 -4.50 -30.40
CA THR A 440 14.02 -4.23 -29.12
C THR A 440 12.94 -5.30 -28.88
N VAL A 441 12.90 -5.88 -27.67
CA VAL A 441 11.87 -6.86 -27.27
C VAL A 441 11.32 -6.45 -25.91
N ARG A 442 10.00 -6.26 -25.80
CA ARG A 442 9.39 -5.55 -24.66
C ARG A 442 8.39 -6.41 -23.89
N THR A 443 8.59 -6.51 -22.57
CA THR A 443 7.87 -7.41 -21.64
C THR A 443 7.59 -6.84 -20.24
N PHE A 444 8.40 -5.91 -19.72
CA PHE A 444 8.38 -5.46 -18.31
C PHE A 444 7.89 -4.00 -18.14
N PHE A 445 6.72 -3.82 -17.52
CA PHE A 445 5.99 -2.54 -17.45
C PHE A 445 5.56 -2.16 -16.01
N PRO A 446 6.42 -1.57 -15.18
CA PRO A 446 6.11 -1.13 -13.80
C PRO A 446 5.56 0.31 -13.73
N GLU A 447 5.02 0.69 -12.56
CA GLU A 447 4.62 2.08 -12.22
C GLU A 447 5.71 2.84 -11.43
N THR A 448 6.41 2.12 -10.55
CA THR A 448 7.56 2.59 -9.76
C THR A 448 8.78 1.78 -10.20
N TRP A 449 9.87 2.42 -10.63
CA TRP A 449 11.07 1.72 -11.16
C TRP A 449 12.15 1.50 -10.10
N ILE A 450 12.41 2.51 -9.26
CA ILE A 450 13.50 2.49 -8.25
C ILE A 450 12.91 2.87 -6.90
N TRP A 451 13.22 2.09 -5.85
CA TRP A 451 12.85 2.40 -4.45
C TRP A 451 13.91 1.93 -3.44
N ASP A 452 15.17 2.11 -3.79
CA ASP A 452 16.31 1.50 -3.09
C ASP A 452 17.03 2.45 -2.12
N LEU A 453 17.70 1.84 -1.13
CA LEU A 453 18.66 2.52 -0.27
C LEU A 453 20.08 2.24 -0.80
N VAL A 454 20.83 3.31 -1.13
CA VAL A 454 22.17 3.25 -1.71
C VAL A 454 23.16 3.88 -0.73
N GLU A 455 24.19 3.14 -0.34
CA GLU A 455 25.29 3.70 0.45
C GLU A 455 26.43 4.20 -0.46
N VAL A 456 26.88 5.43 -0.19
CA VAL A 456 27.94 6.12 -0.94
C VAL A 456 29.29 5.87 -0.24
N GLY A 457 30.25 5.34 -1.00
CA GLY A 457 31.57 4.95 -0.48
C GLY A 457 32.49 6.13 -0.15
N GLU A 458 33.74 5.80 0.20
CA GLU A 458 34.78 6.78 0.58
C GLU A 458 35.06 7.82 -0.50
N SER A 459 34.84 7.49 -1.78
CA SER A 459 34.99 8.39 -2.93
C SER A 459 33.92 9.49 -3.03
N GLY A 460 32.87 9.46 -2.20
CA GLY A 460 31.71 10.35 -2.34
C GLY A 460 30.84 10.07 -3.57
N THR A 461 31.09 8.97 -4.28
CA THR A 461 30.40 8.57 -5.51
C THR A 461 29.99 7.10 -5.45
N LYS A 462 28.85 6.76 -6.06
CA LYS A 462 28.38 5.39 -6.21
C LYS A 462 27.66 5.20 -7.54
N ASP A 463 28.22 4.34 -8.37
CA ASP A 463 27.59 3.84 -9.60
C ASP A 463 26.66 2.66 -9.29
N VAL A 464 25.50 2.68 -9.94
CA VAL A 464 24.44 1.67 -9.85
C VAL A 464 24.00 1.31 -11.27
N SER A 465 24.40 0.13 -11.74
CA SER A 465 23.96 -0.39 -13.04
C SER A 465 22.54 -0.91 -12.98
N LEU A 466 21.66 -0.36 -13.81
CA LEU A 466 20.23 -0.66 -13.86
C LEU A 466 19.83 -1.16 -15.26
N THR A 467 18.74 -1.91 -15.33
CA THR A 467 18.06 -2.20 -16.60
C THR A 467 16.85 -1.28 -16.73
N VAL A 468 16.73 -0.62 -17.87
CA VAL A 468 15.65 0.34 -18.16
C VAL A 468 14.34 -0.43 -18.44
N PRO A 469 13.19 -0.03 -17.85
CA PRO A 469 11.92 -0.73 -18.08
C PRO A 469 11.43 -0.60 -19.52
N ASP A 470 10.53 -1.49 -19.93
CA ASP A 470 10.05 -1.51 -21.31
C ASP A 470 8.93 -0.48 -21.61
N THR A 471 8.51 0.26 -20.59
CA THR A 471 7.57 1.37 -20.68
C THR A 471 8.20 2.58 -21.39
N ILE A 472 7.62 2.97 -22.54
CA ILE A 472 7.98 4.21 -23.24
C ILE A 472 7.31 5.39 -22.51
N THR A 473 8.02 5.97 -21.55
CA THR A 473 7.56 7.08 -20.70
C THR A 473 8.74 7.96 -20.23
N THR A 474 8.44 9.02 -19.50
CA THR A 474 9.44 9.80 -18.75
C THR A 474 9.37 9.39 -17.27
N TRP A 475 10.51 9.06 -16.69
CA TRP A 475 10.66 8.77 -15.25
C TRP A 475 11.13 10.03 -14.53
N GLU A 476 10.47 10.41 -13.44
CA GLU A 476 10.90 11.51 -12.57
C GLU A 476 11.58 10.96 -11.31
N THR A 477 12.79 11.42 -11.02
CA THR A 477 13.58 10.91 -9.89
C THR A 477 13.66 11.85 -8.71
N GLU A 478 13.59 11.30 -7.50
CA GLU A 478 13.81 12.03 -6.24
C GLU A 478 14.78 11.24 -5.34
N ALA A 479 15.86 11.89 -4.89
CA ALA A 479 16.90 11.26 -4.08
C ALA A 479 17.37 12.17 -2.93
N PHE A 480 17.52 11.62 -1.73
CA PHE A 480 18.01 12.34 -0.55
C PHE A 480 19.01 11.49 0.24
N CYS A 481 19.94 12.12 0.96
CA CYS A 481 21.04 11.43 1.64
C CYS A 481 21.27 11.94 3.07
N LEU A 482 21.71 11.03 3.96
CA LEU A 482 22.02 11.30 5.36
C LEU A 482 23.49 10.98 5.69
N SER A 483 24.29 12.02 5.90
CA SER A 483 25.67 11.94 6.39
C SER A 483 25.72 12.27 7.90
N SER A 484 26.87 12.09 8.54
CA SER A 484 27.14 12.65 9.87
C SER A 484 27.16 14.18 9.84
N GLN A 485 27.44 14.79 8.69
CA GLN A 485 27.39 16.25 8.47
C GLN A 485 25.99 16.77 8.09
N GLY A 486 24.96 15.92 8.21
CA GLY A 486 23.56 16.28 8.02
C GLY A 486 22.88 15.70 6.76
N PHE A 487 21.69 16.22 6.50
CA PHE A 487 20.81 15.87 5.38
C PHE A 487 21.19 16.62 4.10
N GLY A 488 20.99 15.96 2.96
CA GLY A 488 21.09 16.53 1.62
C GLY A 488 19.99 16.00 0.70
N LEU A 489 19.64 16.75 -0.34
CA LEU A 489 18.53 16.45 -1.25
C LEU A 489 18.93 16.85 -2.67
N ALA A 490 18.79 15.92 -3.62
CA ALA A 490 19.11 16.16 -5.02
C ALA A 490 18.03 17.02 -5.70
N PRO A 491 18.39 17.82 -6.72
CA PRO A 491 17.40 18.34 -7.65
C PRO A 491 16.74 17.17 -8.40
N ARG A 492 15.44 17.28 -8.70
CA ARG A 492 14.76 16.28 -9.52
C ARG A 492 15.33 16.27 -10.94
N LYS A 493 15.38 15.09 -11.55
CA LYS A 493 15.80 14.86 -12.94
C LYS A 493 14.70 14.08 -13.65
N GLU A 494 14.53 14.38 -14.93
CA GLU A 494 13.71 13.56 -15.85
C GLU A 494 14.63 12.61 -16.62
N PHE A 495 14.30 11.32 -16.63
CA PHE A 495 14.96 10.30 -17.44
C PHE A 495 13.98 9.78 -18.49
N ARG A 496 14.26 10.02 -19.76
CA ARG A 496 13.33 9.76 -20.86
C ARG A 496 13.64 8.40 -21.52
N VAL A 497 12.68 7.48 -21.44
CA VAL A 497 12.72 6.20 -22.16
C VAL A 497 11.89 6.37 -23.43
N PHE A 498 12.55 6.43 -24.59
CA PHE A 498 11.88 6.75 -25.84
C PHE A 498 12.52 6.07 -27.04
N GLN A 499 11.68 5.38 -27.83
CA GLN A 499 12.02 4.85 -29.13
C GLN A 499 11.27 5.68 -30.20
N PRO A 500 11.93 6.24 -31.23
CA PRO A 500 11.27 7.07 -32.24
C PRO A 500 10.22 6.34 -33.10
N PHE A 501 10.32 5.02 -33.18
CA PHE A 501 9.43 4.11 -33.91
C PHE A 501 9.07 2.95 -32.98
N PHE A 502 7.78 2.72 -32.74
CA PHE A 502 7.32 1.66 -31.82
C PHE A 502 5.89 1.19 -32.09
N LEU A 503 5.59 -0.01 -31.57
CA LEU A 503 4.35 -0.74 -31.62
C LEU A 503 3.59 -0.67 -30.27
N GLU A 504 2.25 -0.66 -30.31
CA GLU A 504 1.39 -0.78 -29.13
C GLU A 504 0.32 -1.85 -29.36
N LEU A 505 0.29 -2.88 -28.49
CA LEU A 505 -0.70 -3.97 -28.53
C LEU A 505 -1.85 -3.77 -27.53
N THR A 506 -3.07 -3.78 -28.06
CA THR A 506 -4.33 -3.76 -27.31
C THR A 506 -4.91 -5.17 -27.22
N MET A 507 -5.04 -5.72 -26.00
CA MET A 507 -5.53 -7.08 -25.73
C MET A 507 -6.34 -7.13 -24.43
N PRO A 508 -7.27 -8.09 -24.26
CA PRO A 508 -7.98 -8.33 -23.00
C PRO A 508 -7.12 -9.13 -22.00
N TYR A 509 -7.66 -9.35 -20.80
CA TYR A 509 -7.05 -10.17 -19.77
C TYR A 509 -7.10 -11.69 -20.06
N SER A 510 -8.21 -12.17 -20.63
CA SER A 510 -8.40 -13.57 -21.04
C SER A 510 -9.38 -13.69 -22.20
N ILE A 511 -9.39 -14.86 -22.85
CA ILE A 511 -10.26 -15.23 -23.98
C ILE A 511 -10.77 -16.68 -23.81
N ILE A 512 -11.88 -17.06 -24.44
CA ILE A 512 -12.36 -18.46 -24.47
C ILE A 512 -11.91 -19.15 -25.77
N ARG A 513 -11.62 -20.44 -25.72
CA ARG A 513 -11.30 -21.28 -26.90
C ARG A 513 -12.38 -21.12 -27.97
N GLY A 514 -11.97 -20.86 -29.21
CA GLY A 514 -12.88 -20.64 -30.34
C GLY A 514 -13.58 -19.27 -30.40
N GLU A 515 -13.43 -18.36 -29.41
CA GLU A 515 -13.93 -16.98 -29.56
C GLU A 515 -13.11 -16.19 -30.58
N HIS A 516 -13.78 -15.30 -31.31
CA HIS A 516 -13.16 -14.38 -32.26
C HIS A 516 -12.87 -13.04 -31.56
N PHE A 517 -11.59 -12.66 -31.43
CA PHE A 517 -11.17 -11.38 -30.82
C PHE A 517 -10.44 -10.48 -31.83
N GLU A 518 -10.69 -9.17 -31.79
CA GLU A 518 -9.97 -8.18 -32.61
C GLU A 518 -8.67 -7.70 -31.94
N LEU A 519 -7.56 -8.37 -32.27
CA LEU A 519 -6.21 -7.97 -31.87
C LEU A 519 -5.80 -6.69 -32.63
N LYS A 520 -5.57 -5.59 -31.91
CA LYS A 520 -5.14 -4.30 -32.49
C LYS A 520 -3.69 -3.98 -32.16
N ALA A 521 -2.90 -3.73 -33.20
CA ALA A 521 -1.54 -3.23 -33.08
C ALA A 521 -1.43 -1.85 -33.74
N THR A 522 -1.00 -0.84 -32.99
CA THR A 522 -0.79 0.52 -33.52
C THR A 522 0.69 0.84 -33.56
N VAL A 523 1.18 1.25 -34.72
CA VAL A 523 2.55 1.75 -34.92
C VAL A 523 2.53 3.27 -34.91
N PHE A 524 3.53 3.87 -34.27
CA PHE A 524 3.79 5.31 -34.27
C PHE A 524 5.15 5.61 -34.93
N ASN A 525 5.22 6.65 -35.76
CA ASN A 525 6.48 7.22 -36.25
C ASN A 525 6.65 8.65 -35.71
N TYR A 526 7.72 8.88 -34.95
CA TYR A 526 8.15 10.19 -34.47
C TYR A 526 9.55 10.59 -34.98
N LEU A 527 10.05 9.92 -36.02
CA LEU A 527 11.18 10.40 -36.83
C LEU A 527 10.74 11.63 -37.65
N THR A 528 11.71 12.38 -38.17
CA THR A 528 11.49 13.57 -39.00
C THR A 528 11.25 13.28 -40.48
N SER A 529 11.33 12.00 -40.90
CA SER A 529 11.20 11.54 -42.28
C SER A 529 10.26 10.35 -42.37
N CYS A 530 9.73 10.10 -43.57
CA CYS A 530 8.85 8.96 -43.80
C CYS A 530 9.60 7.62 -43.78
N ILE A 531 8.99 6.62 -43.13
CA ILE A 531 9.47 5.24 -43.08
C ILE A 531 8.47 4.29 -43.74
N MET A 532 8.97 3.20 -44.32
CA MET A 532 8.16 2.09 -44.81
C MET A 532 8.10 1.04 -43.71
N VAL A 533 6.94 0.90 -43.05
CA VAL A 533 6.77 -0.06 -41.95
C VAL A 533 6.11 -1.33 -42.48
N THR A 534 6.71 -2.49 -42.20
CA THR A 534 6.02 -3.79 -42.31
C THR A 534 5.66 -4.30 -40.92
N VAL A 535 4.37 -4.59 -40.67
CA VAL A 535 3.88 -5.14 -39.40
C VAL A 535 3.44 -6.58 -39.61
N PHE A 536 4.04 -7.50 -38.85
CA PHE A 536 3.69 -8.93 -38.89
C PHE A 536 3.51 -9.50 -37.49
N ALA A 537 2.54 -10.41 -37.36
CA ALA A 537 2.34 -11.19 -36.15
C ALA A 537 2.97 -12.57 -36.34
N THR A 538 3.54 -13.13 -35.27
CA THR A 538 4.19 -14.45 -35.32
C THR A 538 3.12 -15.54 -35.35
N PRO A 539 3.10 -16.46 -36.33
CA PRO A 539 2.21 -17.62 -36.29
C PRO A 539 2.52 -18.55 -35.12
N SER A 540 1.51 -19.15 -34.50
CA SER A 540 1.67 -20.26 -33.55
C SER A 540 0.74 -21.42 -33.88
N SER A 541 1.00 -22.59 -33.29
CA SER A 541 0.05 -23.70 -33.18
C SER A 541 -1.20 -23.35 -32.36
N ASP A 542 -1.05 -22.40 -31.44
CA ASP A 542 -1.96 -22.19 -30.30
C ASP A 542 -3.13 -21.25 -30.62
N TYR A 543 -3.05 -20.55 -31.76
CA TYR A 543 -4.05 -19.61 -32.26
C TYR A 543 -3.90 -19.37 -33.75
N THR A 544 -5.02 -19.14 -34.45
CA THR A 544 -5.02 -18.63 -35.81
C THR A 544 -5.21 -17.10 -35.80
N LEU A 545 -4.47 -16.40 -36.66
CA LEU A 545 -4.67 -14.97 -36.95
C LEU A 545 -5.13 -14.81 -38.40
N THR A 546 -6.23 -14.12 -38.61
CA THR A 546 -6.71 -13.73 -39.94
C THR A 546 -6.81 -12.20 -40.03
N PRO A 547 -6.34 -11.53 -41.10
CA PRO A 547 -6.45 -10.08 -41.22
C PRO A 547 -7.91 -9.63 -41.34
N LEU A 548 -8.24 -8.50 -40.71
CA LEU A 548 -9.57 -7.89 -40.77
C LEU A 548 -9.76 -6.92 -41.95
N SER A 549 -8.68 -6.45 -42.57
CA SER A 549 -8.72 -5.56 -43.72
C SER A 549 -7.79 -6.03 -44.83
N GLY A 550 -8.10 -5.62 -46.07
CA GLY A 550 -7.22 -5.76 -47.23
C GLY A 550 -6.11 -4.70 -47.30
N ASP A 551 -5.72 -4.12 -46.15
CA ASP A 551 -4.55 -3.24 -46.08
C ASP A 551 -3.27 -4.03 -46.38
N GLN A 552 -2.31 -3.38 -47.03
CA GLN A 552 -0.96 -3.93 -47.09
C GLN A 552 -0.34 -3.86 -45.69
N TYR A 553 0.21 -4.99 -45.21
CA TYR A 553 1.01 -5.06 -43.98
C TYR A 553 2.22 -4.10 -44.03
N THR A 554 2.67 -3.77 -45.23
CA THR A 554 3.67 -2.75 -45.53
C THR A 554 2.97 -1.42 -45.85
N SER A 555 3.13 -0.39 -45.01
CA SER A 555 2.51 0.94 -45.17
C SER A 555 3.58 2.03 -45.06
N CYS A 556 3.42 3.10 -45.85
CA CYS A 556 4.10 4.37 -45.54
C CYS A 556 3.61 4.87 -44.18
N LEU A 557 4.52 5.47 -43.41
CA LEU A 557 4.22 6.13 -42.15
C LEU A 557 5.14 7.35 -41.99
N CYS A 558 4.59 8.54 -42.19
CA CYS A 558 5.34 9.80 -42.19
C CYS A 558 5.48 10.41 -40.79
N ALA A 559 6.17 11.56 -40.71
CA ALA A 559 6.57 12.15 -39.44
C ALA A 559 5.37 12.55 -38.55
N SER A 560 5.34 12.03 -37.31
CA SER A 560 4.24 12.18 -36.34
C SER A 560 2.93 11.45 -36.71
N GLU A 561 2.96 10.50 -37.65
CA GLU A 561 1.80 9.67 -37.99
C GLU A 561 1.68 8.40 -37.13
N ARG A 562 0.50 7.77 -37.19
CA ARG A 562 0.24 6.44 -36.65
C ARG A 562 -0.66 5.62 -37.58
N LYS A 563 -0.39 4.32 -37.70
CA LYS A 563 -1.22 3.34 -38.44
C LYS A 563 -1.58 2.20 -37.51
N THR A 564 -2.86 1.80 -37.50
CA THR A 564 -3.33 0.62 -36.77
C THR A 564 -3.60 -0.51 -37.76
N VAL A 565 -3.17 -1.71 -37.42
CA VAL A 565 -3.45 -2.98 -38.11
C VAL A 565 -4.24 -3.87 -37.15
N SER A 566 -5.23 -4.62 -37.64
CA SER A 566 -5.97 -5.58 -36.82
C SER A 566 -6.15 -6.95 -37.46
N TRP A 567 -6.18 -7.96 -36.60
CA TRP A 567 -6.42 -9.36 -36.93
C TRP A 567 -7.58 -9.89 -36.09
N THR A 568 -8.42 -10.75 -36.66
CA THR A 568 -9.22 -11.68 -35.88
C THR A 568 -8.32 -12.80 -35.39
N MET A 569 -8.18 -12.89 -34.06
CA MET A 569 -7.52 -13.97 -33.35
C MET A 569 -8.56 -15.00 -32.92
N ILE A 570 -8.30 -16.29 -33.18
CA ILE A 570 -9.09 -17.41 -32.69
C ILE A 570 -8.14 -18.40 -31.99
N PRO A 571 -8.26 -18.60 -30.67
CA PRO A 571 -7.36 -19.49 -29.92
C PRO A 571 -7.83 -20.94 -29.97
N THR A 572 -6.87 -21.87 -30.13
CA THR A 572 -7.11 -23.32 -30.28
C THR A 572 -6.69 -24.11 -29.05
N VAL A 573 -5.57 -23.74 -28.41
CA VAL A 573 -4.98 -24.43 -27.26
C VAL A 573 -5.36 -23.75 -25.94
N LEU A 574 -5.63 -24.55 -24.91
CA LEU A 574 -5.98 -24.08 -23.56
C LEU A 574 -4.75 -23.74 -22.73
N GLY A 575 -4.76 -22.61 -22.00
CA GLY A 575 -3.67 -22.21 -21.11
C GLY A 575 -3.15 -20.79 -21.36
N ALA A 576 -1.92 -20.51 -20.93
CA ALA A 576 -1.26 -19.23 -21.19
C ALA A 576 -0.55 -19.26 -22.55
N VAL A 577 -0.94 -18.35 -23.45
CA VAL A 577 -0.53 -18.30 -24.85
C VAL A 577 0.21 -16.99 -25.12
N ASN A 578 1.39 -17.05 -25.74
CA ASN A 578 2.21 -15.86 -25.99
C ASN A 578 1.91 -15.26 -27.37
N VAL A 579 1.31 -14.06 -27.37
CA VAL A 579 1.04 -13.28 -28.56
C VAL A 579 2.24 -12.37 -28.83
N THR A 580 2.92 -12.60 -29.95
CA THR A 580 4.11 -11.83 -30.37
C THR A 580 3.85 -11.14 -31.70
N VAL A 581 3.92 -9.81 -31.69
CA VAL A 581 3.78 -8.98 -32.90
C VAL A 581 5.00 -8.08 -33.03
N SER A 582 5.45 -7.90 -34.26
CA SER A 582 6.66 -7.16 -34.60
C SER A 582 6.40 -6.16 -35.72
N ALA A 583 6.96 -4.97 -35.57
CA ALA A 583 7.01 -3.96 -36.62
C ALA A 583 8.47 -3.71 -37.00
N GLU A 584 8.75 -3.71 -38.30
CA GLU A 584 10.06 -3.41 -38.86
C GLU A 584 9.98 -2.22 -39.82
N ALA A 585 10.90 -1.26 -39.67
CA ALA A 585 11.20 -0.30 -40.71
C ALA A 585 12.08 -0.96 -41.78
N VAL A 586 11.54 -1.12 -42.99
CA VAL A 586 12.20 -1.80 -44.12
C VAL A 586 12.72 -0.78 -45.14
N PRO A 587 13.89 -1.02 -45.79
CA PRO A 587 14.33 -0.19 -46.91
C PRO A 587 13.40 -0.38 -48.11
N SER A 588 13.08 0.72 -48.81
CA SER A 588 12.21 0.70 -49.99
C SER A 588 12.69 1.68 -51.05
N HIS A 589 12.55 1.29 -52.32
CA HIS A 589 12.77 2.17 -53.47
C HIS A 589 11.52 2.98 -53.86
N VAL A 590 10.37 2.71 -53.23
CA VAL A 590 9.13 3.48 -53.41
C VAL A 590 9.18 4.70 -52.49
N SER A 591 9.02 5.89 -53.06
CA SER A 591 8.99 7.14 -52.29
C SER A 591 7.64 7.32 -51.58
N CYS A 592 7.66 7.51 -50.26
CA CYS A 592 6.50 7.94 -49.48
C CYS A 592 6.39 9.47 -49.55
N ASP A 593 5.24 10.02 -49.98
CA ASP A 593 5.02 11.47 -50.16
C ASP A 593 6.11 12.21 -50.99
N ASN A 594 6.73 11.49 -51.93
CA ASN A 594 7.87 11.92 -52.75
C ASN A 594 9.22 12.04 -52.00
N GLU A 595 9.29 11.69 -50.72
CA GLU A 595 10.55 11.53 -49.98
C GLU A 595 11.14 10.12 -50.15
N VAL A 596 12.47 10.02 -50.01
CA VAL A 596 13.16 8.73 -49.94
C VAL A 596 12.99 8.14 -48.55
N VAL A 597 12.54 6.89 -48.47
CA VAL A 597 12.31 6.17 -47.22
C VAL A 597 13.60 6.06 -46.39
N SER A 598 13.53 6.52 -45.13
CA SER A 598 14.62 6.33 -44.17
C SER A 598 14.46 5.03 -43.39
N VAL A 599 15.58 4.49 -42.89
CA VAL A 599 15.61 3.34 -41.98
C VAL A 599 16.45 3.71 -40.76
N PRO A 600 15.90 3.67 -39.53
CA PRO A 600 16.65 4.04 -38.34
C PRO A 600 17.67 2.95 -37.94
N GLU A 601 18.91 3.35 -37.62
CA GLU A 601 19.97 2.44 -37.17
C GLU A 601 19.68 1.82 -35.79
N ARG A 602 19.06 2.58 -34.89
CA ARG A 602 18.64 2.14 -33.54
C ARG A 602 17.14 1.85 -33.52
N GLY A 603 16.77 0.66 -33.04
CA GLY A 603 15.36 0.28 -32.85
C GLY A 603 14.59 0.00 -34.15
N ARG A 604 15.27 -0.42 -35.22
CA ARG A 604 14.68 -0.76 -36.54
C ARG A 604 13.55 -1.78 -36.47
N ILE A 605 13.66 -2.73 -35.55
CA ILE A 605 12.67 -3.77 -35.27
C ILE A 605 12.24 -3.64 -33.81
N ASP A 606 10.94 -3.45 -33.60
CA ASP A 606 10.30 -3.46 -32.28
C ASP A 606 9.37 -4.66 -32.17
N VAL A 607 9.54 -5.44 -31.10
CA VAL A 607 8.77 -6.67 -30.87
C VAL A 607 8.09 -6.59 -29.50
N VAL A 608 6.77 -6.70 -29.50
CA VAL A 608 5.96 -6.73 -28.28
C VAL A 608 5.42 -8.14 -28.11
N THR A 609 5.80 -8.78 -27.01
CA THR A 609 5.25 -10.08 -26.58
C THR A 609 4.41 -9.86 -25.34
N LYS A 610 3.14 -10.30 -25.38
CA LYS A 610 2.24 -10.31 -24.23
C LYS A 610 1.59 -11.68 -24.11
N SER A 611 1.47 -12.18 -22.88
CA SER A 611 0.74 -13.43 -22.63
C SER A 611 -0.77 -13.15 -22.56
N LEU A 612 -1.57 -14.07 -23.10
CA LEU A 612 -3.03 -14.07 -23.09
C LEU A 612 -3.52 -15.41 -22.56
N ILE A 613 -4.47 -15.38 -21.62
CA ILE A 613 -4.99 -16.61 -20.99
C ILE A 613 -6.19 -17.13 -21.79
N VAL A 614 -6.07 -18.31 -22.40
CA VAL A 614 -7.15 -19.03 -23.08
C VAL A 614 -7.81 -20.00 -22.10
N LYS A 615 -9.14 -19.91 -21.99
CA LYS A 615 -9.98 -20.75 -21.12
C LYS A 615 -10.88 -21.67 -21.94
N ALA A 616 -11.28 -22.80 -21.36
CA ALA A 616 -12.24 -23.71 -21.99
C ALA A 616 -13.64 -23.10 -22.01
N GLU A 617 -14.41 -23.49 -23.02
CA GLU A 617 -15.82 -23.18 -23.20
C GLU A 617 -16.71 -23.94 -22.18
N GLY A 618 -17.72 -23.28 -21.61
CA GLY A 618 -18.61 -23.87 -20.60
C GLY A 618 -18.21 -23.57 -19.15
N THR A 619 -18.55 -24.49 -18.24
CA THR A 619 -18.35 -24.34 -16.78
C THR A 619 -17.61 -25.54 -16.21
N GLU A 620 -16.51 -25.26 -15.51
CA GLU A 620 -15.72 -26.25 -14.77
C GLU A 620 -16.49 -26.79 -13.55
N MET A 621 -16.46 -28.10 -13.37
CA MET A 621 -17.06 -28.84 -12.26
C MET A 621 -16.07 -29.88 -11.76
N THR A 622 -15.88 -29.94 -10.44
CA THR A 622 -15.00 -30.93 -9.81
C THR A 622 -15.80 -31.93 -8.98
N LYS A 623 -15.63 -33.22 -9.23
CA LYS A 623 -16.11 -34.31 -8.34
C LYS A 623 -14.96 -34.78 -7.44
N THR A 624 -15.27 -35.25 -6.23
CA THR A 624 -14.26 -35.70 -5.25
C THR A 624 -14.74 -36.90 -4.45
N SER A 625 -13.91 -37.93 -4.36
CA SER A 625 -14.07 -39.04 -3.40
C SER A 625 -12.94 -38.97 -2.38
N ASN A 626 -13.24 -39.04 -1.08
CA ASN A 626 -12.26 -38.82 -0.01
C ASN A 626 -12.27 -39.95 1.03
N TRP A 627 -11.10 -40.25 1.58
CA TRP A 627 -10.89 -41.21 2.67
C TRP A 627 -9.96 -40.65 3.74
N LEU A 628 -10.09 -41.22 4.95
CA LEU A 628 -9.14 -41.09 6.05
C LEU A 628 -8.82 -42.49 6.59
N LEU A 629 -7.63 -42.98 6.29
CA LEU A 629 -7.17 -44.32 6.63
C LEU A 629 -6.08 -44.24 7.70
N CYS A 630 -6.25 -45.02 8.77
CA CYS A 630 -5.35 -45.04 9.93
C CYS A 630 -4.93 -46.50 10.20
N PRO A 631 -3.96 -47.03 9.44
CA PRO A 631 -3.59 -48.45 9.47
C PRO A 631 -3.10 -48.96 10.84
N LYS A 632 -2.40 -48.15 11.64
CA LYS A 632 -1.89 -48.52 12.98
C LYS A 632 -1.02 -49.80 13.04
N GLY A 633 -0.50 -50.28 11.91
CA GLY A 633 0.24 -51.54 11.76
C GLY A 633 -0.40 -52.51 10.76
N ASP A 634 -1.72 -52.41 10.54
CA ASP A 634 -2.46 -53.24 9.58
C ASP A 634 -2.35 -52.71 8.14
N THR A 635 -2.91 -53.45 7.18
CA THR A 635 -3.14 -52.97 5.79
C THR A 635 -4.61 -52.62 5.63
N LEU A 636 -4.91 -51.45 5.03
CA LEU A 636 -6.28 -50.99 4.75
C LEU A 636 -6.47 -50.80 3.25
N THR A 637 -7.63 -51.22 2.74
CA THR A 637 -8.00 -51.13 1.32
C THR A 637 -9.41 -50.57 1.11
N GLU A 638 -9.58 -49.66 0.15
CA GLU A 638 -10.89 -49.14 -0.31
C GLU A 638 -10.91 -49.09 -1.86
N GLU A 639 -12.10 -49.02 -2.47
CA GLU A 639 -12.30 -48.93 -3.92
C GLU A 639 -13.26 -47.80 -4.31
N THR A 640 -13.13 -47.28 -5.53
CA THR A 640 -14.14 -46.39 -6.16
C THR A 640 -14.21 -46.62 -7.68
N GLU A 641 -15.27 -46.11 -8.30
CA GLU A 641 -15.48 -46.15 -9.75
C GLU A 641 -15.86 -44.74 -10.25
N ILE A 642 -15.20 -44.28 -11.31
CA ILE A 642 -15.35 -42.93 -11.85
C ILE A 642 -16.01 -42.98 -13.23
N GLN A 643 -17.14 -42.27 -13.34
CA GLN A 643 -17.97 -42.18 -14.54
C GLN A 643 -18.11 -40.72 -14.98
N LEU A 644 -17.65 -40.45 -16.20
CA LEU A 644 -17.71 -39.14 -16.87
C LEU A 644 -19.13 -38.87 -17.40
N PRO A 645 -19.71 -37.66 -17.21
CA PRO A 645 -20.96 -37.28 -17.86
C PRO A 645 -20.84 -37.15 -19.39
N GLU A 646 -21.95 -37.33 -20.11
CA GLU A 646 -22.00 -37.21 -21.58
C GLU A 646 -21.65 -35.79 -22.09
N ASN A 647 -21.98 -34.74 -21.32
CA ASN A 647 -21.80 -33.33 -21.71
C ASN A 647 -20.40 -32.76 -21.38
N VAL A 648 -19.35 -33.60 -21.34
CA VAL A 648 -17.97 -33.16 -21.03
C VAL A 648 -17.27 -32.64 -22.29
N VAL A 649 -16.60 -31.50 -22.15
CA VAL A 649 -15.82 -30.85 -23.22
C VAL A 649 -14.53 -31.63 -23.49
N GLU A 650 -14.24 -31.93 -24.76
CA GLU A 650 -13.07 -32.70 -25.15
C GLU A 650 -11.75 -32.01 -24.75
N GLY A 651 -10.84 -32.80 -24.17
CA GLY A 651 -9.57 -32.34 -23.60
C GLY A 651 -9.69 -31.60 -22.26
N SER A 652 -10.89 -31.48 -21.67
CA SER A 652 -11.08 -30.81 -20.37
C SER A 652 -10.95 -31.72 -19.15
N ALA A 653 -11.23 -33.02 -19.30
CA ALA A 653 -11.23 -33.98 -18.20
C ALA A 653 -9.82 -34.24 -17.65
N ARG A 654 -9.67 -34.15 -16.32
CA ARG A 654 -8.41 -34.42 -15.61
C ARG A 654 -8.70 -35.04 -14.24
N THR A 655 -8.12 -36.21 -13.98
CA THR A 655 -8.22 -36.90 -12.69
C THR A 655 -6.93 -36.69 -11.91
N PHE A 656 -7.06 -36.19 -10.68
CA PHE A 656 -5.96 -35.94 -9.75
C PHE A 656 -6.08 -36.87 -8.54
N VAL A 657 -4.97 -37.46 -8.14
CA VAL A 657 -4.85 -38.26 -6.92
C VAL A 657 -4.03 -37.46 -5.93
N SER A 658 -4.53 -37.26 -4.71
CA SER A 658 -3.82 -36.48 -3.68
C SER A 658 -3.77 -37.13 -2.31
N VAL A 659 -2.59 -37.09 -1.69
CA VAL A 659 -2.21 -37.82 -0.47
C VAL A 659 -1.59 -36.87 0.55
N LEU A 660 -1.98 -37.02 1.82
CA LEU A 660 -1.62 -36.13 2.94
C LEU A 660 -1.54 -36.88 4.27
N GLY A 661 -0.53 -36.60 5.09
CA GLY A 661 -0.37 -37.19 6.43
C GLY A 661 -1.20 -36.54 7.54
N ASP A 662 -2.11 -35.61 7.21
CA ASP A 662 -2.93 -34.89 8.19
C ASP A 662 -4.36 -34.63 7.68
N ILE A 663 -5.33 -34.62 8.61
CA ILE A 663 -6.77 -34.48 8.30
C ILE A 663 -7.16 -33.05 7.89
N LEU A 664 -6.44 -32.04 8.36
CA LEU A 664 -6.57 -30.66 7.90
C LEU A 664 -5.62 -30.34 6.74
N GLY A 665 -4.70 -31.24 6.42
CA GLY A 665 -3.79 -31.18 5.26
C GLY A 665 -4.45 -30.75 3.94
N ARG A 666 -5.74 -31.05 3.73
CA ARG A 666 -6.50 -30.65 2.52
C ARG A 666 -6.82 -29.17 2.46
N ALA A 667 -7.15 -28.55 3.59
CA ALA A 667 -7.20 -27.10 3.66
C ALA A 667 -5.79 -26.53 3.42
N LEU A 668 -4.77 -27.16 4.03
CA LEU A 668 -3.35 -26.79 3.92
C LEU A 668 -2.74 -27.05 2.52
N LYS A 669 -3.52 -27.53 1.53
CA LYS A 669 -3.08 -27.91 0.16
C LYS A 669 -2.08 -26.94 -0.45
N ASN A 670 -2.29 -25.64 -0.23
CA ASN A 670 -1.33 -24.61 -0.59
C ASN A 670 -0.96 -23.85 0.68
N LEU A 671 0.15 -24.08 1.39
CA LEU A 671 0.50 -23.15 2.50
C LEU A 671 0.67 -21.69 2.00
N ASP A 672 0.91 -21.52 0.70
CA ASP A 672 0.91 -20.23 -0.01
C ASP A 672 -0.46 -19.71 -0.50
N GLY A 673 -1.56 -20.46 -0.36
CA GLY A 673 -2.91 -20.10 -0.85
C GLY A 673 -4.12 -20.64 -0.04
N LEU A 674 -3.85 -21.41 1.01
CA LEU A 674 -4.72 -21.91 2.10
C LEU A 674 -5.40 -20.74 2.79
N LEU A 675 -4.54 -19.76 3.14
CA LEU A 675 -4.92 -18.49 3.65
C LEU A 675 -5.50 -17.76 2.44
N GLN A 676 -6.81 -17.83 2.25
CA GLN A 676 -7.44 -17.09 1.16
C GLN A 676 -7.49 -15.61 1.60
N MET A 677 -6.97 -14.71 0.77
CA MET A 677 -7.00 -13.28 1.06
C MET A 677 -8.46 -12.84 1.16
N PRO A 678 -8.97 -12.41 2.33
CA PRO A 678 -10.41 -12.25 2.51
C PRO A 678 -10.98 -11.16 1.59
N TYR A 679 -11.99 -11.50 0.78
CA TYR A 679 -12.54 -10.63 -0.26
C TYR A 679 -14.06 -10.58 -0.34
N GLY A 680 -14.58 -9.58 -1.08
CA GLY A 680 -15.99 -9.33 -1.26
C GLY A 680 -16.61 -8.57 -0.08
N CYS A 681 -17.95 -8.46 -0.11
CA CYS A 681 -18.75 -7.75 0.89
C CYS A 681 -18.61 -8.34 2.31
N GLY A 682 -19.12 -7.66 3.34
CA GLY A 682 -18.93 -8.04 4.75
C GLY A 682 -19.46 -9.42 5.18
N GLU A 683 -20.24 -10.07 4.32
CA GLU A 683 -20.55 -11.50 4.38
C GLU A 683 -19.35 -12.34 3.86
N GLN A 684 -19.02 -12.20 2.57
CA GLN A 684 -17.95 -12.94 1.87
C GLN A 684 -16.57 -12.78 2.52
N ASN A 685 -16.24 -11.57 2.99
CA ASN A 685 -14.98 -11.32 3.69
C ASN A 685 -14.86 -12.15 4.97
N MET A 686 -15.94 -12.29 5.76
CA MET A 686 -15.93 -13.15 6.95
C MET A 686 -15.89 -14.63 6.61
N ALA A 687 -16.47 -15.04 5.47
CA ALA A 687 -16.42 -16.43 5.01
C ALA A 687 -15.00 -16.92 4.73
N LEU A 688 -14.08 -16.00 4.42
CA LEU A 688 -12.69 -16.26 4.10
C LEU A 688 -11.76 -15.96 5.30
N LEU A 689 -12.07 -14.93 6.09
CA LEU A 689 -11.32 -14.58 7.30
C LEU A 689 -11.46 -15.65 8.40
N ALA A 690 -12.65 -16.21 8.61
CA ALA A 690 -12.90 -17.14 9.71
C ALA A 690 -12.10 -18.46 9.59
N PRO A 691 -12.08 -19.18 8.44
CA PRO A 691 -11.24 -20.37 8.24
C PRO A 691 -9.77 -20.13 8.61
N ASN A 692 -9.17 -19.04 8.11
CA ASN A 692 -7.75 -18.69 8.32
C ASN A 692 -7.37 -18.66 9.81
N ILE A 693 -8.29 -18.30 10.70
CA ILE A 693 -8.07 -18.23 12.15
C ILE A 693 -8.01 -19.64 12.77
N TYR A 694 -8.96 -20.52 12.44
CA TYR A 694 -8.99 -21.90 12.98
C TYR A 694 -7.85 -22.76 12.44
N ILE A 695 -7.46 -22.53 11.18
CA ILE A 695 -6.25 -23.08 10.54
C ILE A 695 -4.99 -22.73 11.36
N LEU A 696 -4.83 -21.47 11.75
CA LEU A 696 -3.71 -21.05 12.60
C LEU A 696 -3.77 -21.63 14.02
N GLN A 697 -4.97 -21.81 14.59
CA GLN A 697 -5.14 -22.46 15.90
C GLN A 697 -4.70 -23.93 15.85
N TYR A 698 -5.06 -24.65 14.79
CA TYR A 698 -4.58 -26.00 14.53
C TYR A 698 -3.05 -26.06 14.38
N LEU A 699 -2.44 -25.22 13.53
CA LEU A 699 -0.99 -25.22 13.30
C LEU A 699 -0.20 -24.90 14.57
N LYS A 700 -0.71 -23.97 15.39
CA LYS A 700 -0.14 -23.61 16.70
C LYS A 700 -0.29 -24.74 17.72
N GLY A 701 -1.45 -25.40 17.77
CA GLY A 701 -1.71 -26.50 18.71
C GLY A 701 -0.95 -27.79 18.39
N THR A 702 -0.70 -28.07 17.11
CA THR A 702 0.10 -29.22 16.65
C THR A 702 1.60 -28.94 16.53
N GLN A 703 2.06 -27.74 16.93
CA GLN A 703 3.47 -27.31 16.88
C GLN A 703 4.07 -27.27 15.45
N GLN A 704 3.22 -27.12 14.44
CA GLN A 704 3.55 -27.16 13.01
C GLN A 704 3.58 -25.75 12.34
N LEU A 705 3.42 -24.69 13.13
CA LEU A 705 3.42 -23.30 12.64
C LEU A 705 4.84 -22.77 12.41
N THR A 706 5.27 -22.62 11.15
CA THR A 706 6.56 -21.98 10.81
C THR A 706 6.45 -20.45 10.74
N PRO A 707 7.57 -19.70 10.88
CA PRO A 707 7.56 -18.24 10.85
C PRO A 707 7.00 -17.64 9.55
N ALA A 708 7.33 -18.21 8.39
CA ALA A 708 6.84 -17.73 7.09
C ALA A 708 5.32 -17.88 6.94
N ILE A 709 4.75 -18.98 7.45
CA ILE A 709 3.29 -19.20 7.48
C ILE A 709 2.64 -18.17 8.42
N MET A 710 3.24 -17.94 9.59
CA MET A 710 2.74 -16.96 10.56
C MET A 710 2.75 -15.52 10.01
N GLU A 711 3.79 -15.11 9.28
CA GLU A 711 3.86 -13.80 8.63
C GLU A 711 2.79 -13.65 7.55
N LYS A 712 2.68 -14.62 6.64
CA LYS A 712 1.67 -14.62 5.57
C LYS A 712 0.25 -14.61 6.11
N ALA A 713 -0.01 -15.38 7.16
CA ALA A 713 -1.31 -15.41 7.82
C ALA A 713 -1.60 -14.12 8.60
N THR A 714 -0.61 -13.53 9.27
CA THR A 714 -0.71 -12.22 9.93
C THR A 714 -1.14 -11.15 8.94
N ASN A 715 -0.56 -11.12 7.75
CA ASN A 715 -0.92 -10.20 6.68
C ASN A 715 -2.38 -10.38 6.22
N PHE A 716 -2.84 -11.63 6.05
CA PHE A 716 -4.20 -11.89 5.53
C PHE A 716 -5.29 -11.75 6.60
N LEU A 717 -5.01 -12.09 7.86
CA LEU A 717 -5.87 -11.77 8.99
C LEU A 717 -6.01 -10.25 9.18
N THR A 718 -4.89 -9.52 9.11
CA THR A 718 -4.86 -8.05 9.22
C THR A 718 -5.65 -7.39 8.08
N SER A 719 -5.45 -7.84 6.84
CA SER A 719 -6.17 -7.35 5.66
C SER A 719 -7.68 -7.63 5.74
N GLY A 720 -8.09 -8.84 6.14
CA GLY A 720 -9.51 -9.18 6.30
C GLY A 720 -10.20 -8.48 7.47
N TYR A 721 -9.48 -8.28 8.59
CA TYR A 721 -9.94 -7.45 9.71
C TYR A 721 -10.27 -6.03 9.25
N GLN A 722 -9.34 -5.39 8.52
CA GLN A 722 -9.54 -4.04 7.97
C GLN A 722 -10.71 -3.97 6.98
N ARG A 723 -10.79 -4.91 6.03
CA ARG A 723 -11.93 -4.99 5.09
C ARG A 723 -13.24 -5.06 5.86
N GLN A 724 -13.29 -5.83 6.95
CA GLN A 724 -14.50 -5.95 7.76
C GLN A 724 -14.89 -4.64 8.48
N LEU A 725 -13.92 -3.80 8.86
CA LEU A 725 -14.20 -2.48 9.44
C LEU A 725 -14.92 -1.55 8.46
N ASN A 726 -14.74 -1.70 7.15
CA ASN A 726 -15.50 -0.94 6.14
C ASN A 726 -17.03 -1.19 6.22
N TYR A 727 -17.46 -2.32 6.79
CA TYR A 727 -18.88 -2.67 6.95
C TYR A 727 -19.41 -2.45 8.39
N LYS A 728 -18.58 -1.87 9.28
CA LYS A 728 -18.93 -1.53 10.68
C LYS A 728 -19.71 -0.21 10.74
N SER A 729 -20.81 -0.22 11.48
CA SER A 729 -21.61 0.97 11.77
C SER A 729 -21.00 1.82 12.90
N TYR A 730 -21.34 3.11 12.93
CA TYR A 730 -21.01 4.03 14.04
C TYR A 730 -21.57 3.58 15.40
N LYS A 731 -22.52 2.62 15.42
CA LYS A 731 -23.06 1.99 16.64
C LYS A 731 -22.44 0.61 16.96
N GLY A 732 -21.29 0.27 16.39
CA GLY A 732 -20.61 -1.02 16.63
C GLY A 732 -21.13 -2.20 15.78
N ALA A 733 -22.39 -2.16 15.34
CA ALA A 733 -23.01 -3.23 14.55
C ALA A 733 -22.36 -3.45 13.17
N TYR A 734 -22.29 -4.69 12.70
CA TYR A 734 -21.85 -5.01 11.34
C TYR A 734 -23.02 -5.11 10.35
N THR A 735 -22.75 -4.71 9.12
CA THR A 735 -23.66 -4.73 7.96
C THR A 735 -22.99 -5.47 6.80
N ILE A 736 -23.71 -5.63 5.69
CA ILE A 736 -23.23 -6.35 4.50
C ILE A 736 -22.51 -5.39 3.53
N PHE A 737 -23.03 -4.16 3.41
CA PHE A 737 -22.59 -3.15 2.44
C PHE A 737 -22.14 -1.83 3.09
N GLY A 738 -21.86 -1.81 4.40
CA GLY A 738 -21.48 -0.60 5.16
C GLY A 738 -22.61 0.40 5.39
N ARG A 739 -23.81 0.12 4.87
CA ARG A 739 -25.01 0.99 4.95
C ARG A 739 -26.23 0.14 5.28
N GLY A 740 -27.21 0.75 5.95
CA GLY A 740 -28.46 0.10 6.36
C GLY A 740 -28.46 -0.41 7.82
N PRO A 741 -29.46 -1.22 8.21
CA PRO A 741 -29.60 -1.72 9.58
C PRO A 741 -28.59 -2.83 9.90
N GLY A 742 -27.95 -2.73 11.07
CA GLY A 742 -27.03 -3.75 11.58
C GLY A 742 -27.70 -5.12 11.80
N ASN A 743 -26.95 -6.19 11.55
CA ASN A 743 -27.43 -7.56 11.64
C ASN A 743 -26.93 -8.24 12.93
N THR A 744 -27.83 -8.86 13.71
CA THR A 744 -27.45 -9.48 15.00
C THR A 744 -26.59 -10.72 14.86
N TRP A 745 -26.89 -11.61 13.89
CA TRP A 745 -26.08 -12.79 13.66
C TRP A 745 -24.69 -12.43 13.11
N LEU A 746 -24.60 -11.54 12.11
CA LEU A 746 -23.33 -11.15 11.53
C LEU A 746 -22.43 -10.42 12.55
N THR A 747 -23.01 -9.54 13.37
CA THR A 747 -22.25 -8.84 14.41
C THR A 747 -21.65 -9.82 15.42
N ALA A 748 -22.40 -10.84 15.83
CA ALA A 748 -21.90 -11.89 16.72
C ALA A 748 -20.82 -12.77 16.06
N PHE A 749 -20.98 -13.13 14.78
CA PHE A 749 -19.99 -13.92 14.05
C PHE A 749 -18.67 -13.17 13.82
N VAL A 750 -18.73 -11.88 13.48
CA VAL A 750 -17.54 -11.01 13.38
C VAL A 750 -16.83 -10.90 14.72
N MET A 751 -17.57 -10.56 15.79
CA MET A 751 -17.06 -10.40 17.15
C MET A 751 -16.38 -11.68 17.66
N ARG A 752 -17.04 -12.84 17.52
CA ARG A 752 -16.50 -14.18 17.82
C ARG A 752 -15.17 -14.43 17.11
N SER A 753 -15.15 -14.21 15.79
CA SER A 753 -13.95 -14.43 14.97
C SER A 753 -12.82 -13.48 15.36
N PHE A 754 -13.11 -12.21 15.62
CA PHE A 754 -12.13 -11.20 16.04
C PHE A 754 -11.46 -11.58 17.37
N ALA A 755 -12.23 -12.02 18.37
CA ALA A 755 -11.65 -12.47 19.63
C ALA A 755 -10.78 -13.73 19.48
N LYS A 756 -11.13 -14.67 18.58
CA LYS A 756 -10.25 -15.80 18.24
C LYS A 756 -8.96 -15.34 17.53
N ALA A 757 -9.04 -14.31 16.68
CA ALA A 757 -7.91 -13.73 15.95
C ALA A 757 -6.94 -12.91 16.82
N GLN A 758 -7.38 -12.37 17.98
CA GLN A 758 -6.51 -11.67 18.93
C GLN A 758 -5.32 -12.49 19.44
N SER A 759 -5.36 -13.83 19.28
CA SER A 759 -4.25 -14.73 19.62
C SER A 759 -3.12 -14.80 18.55
N PHE A 760 -3.26 -14.04 17.46
CA PHE A 760 -2.31 -13.94 16.34
C PHE A 760 -2.05 -12.50 15.87
N VAL A 761 -3.09 -11.65 15.81
CA VAL A 761 -3.00 -10.27 15.30
C VAL A 761 -3.60 -9.24 16.27
N TYR A 762 -3.10 -8.01 16.23
CA TYR A 762 -3.65 -6.92 17.04
C TYR A 762 -5.04 -6.50 16.54
N ILE A 763 -6.05 -6.64 17.39
CA ILE A 763 -7.42 -6.17 17.18
C ILE A 763 -7.80 -5.27 18.36
N ASP A 764 -8.31 -4.07 18.06
CA ASP A 764 -8.65 -3.05 19.04
C ASP A 764 -9.79 -3.54 19.96
N PRO A 765 -9.56 -3.71 21.28
CA PRO A 765 -10.59 -4.22 22.19
C PRO A 765 -11.86 -3.35 22.22
N ARG A 766 -11.74 -2.05 21.92
CA ARG A 766 -12.88 -1.11 21.88
C ARG A 766 -13.89 -1.48 20.81
N ILE A 767 -13.44 -2.01 19.67
CA ILE A 767 -14.31 -2.45 18.57
C ILE A 767 -15.12 -3.68 18.96
N ILE A 768 -14.54 -4.59 19.75
CA ILE A 768 -15.24 -5.75 20.32
C ILE A 768 -16.25 -5.29 21.38
N GLU A 769 -15.88 -4.38 22.29
CA GLU A 769 -16.78 -3.92 23.35
C GLU A 769 -17.95 -3.06 22.83
N GLU A 770 -17.73 -2.23 21.80
CA GLU A 770 -18.81 -1.55 21.06
C GLU A 770 -19.79 -2.56 20.43
N SER A 771 -19.27 -3.67 19.89
CA SER A 771 -20.08 -4.74 19.28
C SER A 771 -20.88 -5.51 20.33
N LYS A 772 -20.26 -5.87 21.47
CA LYS A 772 -20.91 -6.48 22.64
C LYS A 772 -22.02 -5.57 23.17
N THR A 773 -21.72 -4.29 23.38
CA THR A 773 -22.69 -3.29 23.84
C THR A 773 -23.88 -3.18 22.88
N TRP A 774 -23.65 -3.20 21.57
CA TRP A 774 -24.74 -3.18 20.60
C TRP A 774 -25.61 -4.44 20.64
N LEU A 775 -25.01 -5.62 20.79
CA LEU A 775 -25.74 -6.89 20.94
C LEU A 775 -26.56 -6.94 22.24
N GLY A 776 -26.03 -6.46 23.37
CA GLY A 776 -26.79 -6.31 24.61
C GLY A 776 -28.04 -5.43 24.43
N ASN A 777 -27.92 -4.34 23.66
CA ASN A 777 -29.05 -3.50 23.22
C ASN A 777 -30.00 -4.15 22.17
N LYS A 778 -29.90 -5.48 21.99
CA LYS A 778 -30.82 -6.34 21.20
C LYS A 778 -31.36 -7.52 22.00
N GLN A 779 -31.00 -7.65 23.28
CA GLN A 779 -31.61 -8.61 24.20
C GLN A 779 -33.03 -8.16 24.57
N GLN A 780 -33.94 -9.13 24.72
CA GLN A 780 -35.34 -8.93 25.10
C GLN A 780 -35.54 -9.14 26.60
N ALA A 781 -36.71 -8.79 27.13
CA ALA A 781 -37.00 -8.88 28.57
C ALA A 781 -36.98 -10.32 29.13
N ASN A 782 -37.17 -11.34 28.28
CA ASN A 782 -37.00 -12.75 28.61
C ASN A 782 -35.54 -13.25 28.46
N GLY A 783 -34.59 -12.37 28.15
CA GLY A 783 -33.18 -12.71 27.95
C GLY A 783 -32.80 -13.22 26.55
N CYS A 784 -33.76 -13.51 25.67
CA CYS A 784 -33.48 -13.95 24.30
C CYS A 784 -33.06 -12.77 23.39
N PHE A 785 -32.25 -13.04 22.36
CA PHE A 785 -31.80 -12.01 21.40
C PHE A 785 -32.74 -11.86 20.21
N LYS A 786 -33.15 -10.62 19.93
CA LYS A 786 -34.04 -10.31 18.82
C LYS A 786 -33.34 -10.46 17.46
N LYS A 787 -34.02 -11.12 16.52
CA LYS A 787 -33.59 -11.20 15.11
C LYS A 787 -33.65 -9.82 14.45
N SER A 788 -32.51 -9.31 13.98
CA SER A 788 -32.39 -7.97 13.39
C SER A 788 -31.49 -7.99 12.15
N GLY A 789 -31.83 -7.14 11.17
CA GLY A 789 -31.21 -7.13 9.85
C GLY A 789 -31.73 -8.24 8.93
N LYS A 790 -31.33 -8.19 7.66
CA LYS A 790 -31.38 -9.33 6.73
C LYS A 790 -29.95 -9.82 6.48
N LEU A 791 -29.80 -11.08 6.10
CA LEU A 791 -28.60 -11.62 5.44
C LEU A 791 -29.01 -11.94 3.99
N PHE A 792 -28.07 -11.83 3.06
CA PHE A 792 -28.28 -12.28 1.69
C PHE A 792 -27.67 -13.68 1.52
N HIS A 793 -26.40 -13.87 1.92
CA HIS A 793 -25.80 -15.20 2.04
C HIS A 793 -26.36 -15.97 3.25
N ASN A 794 -27.60 -16.47 3.18
CA ASN A 794 -28.18 -17.31 4.26
C ASN A 794 -27.38 -18.60 4.51
N ARG A 795 -26.58 -19.07 3.53
CA ARG A 795 -25.56 -20.12 3.70
C ARG A 795 -24.47 -19.81 4.74
N MET A 796 -24.30 -18.55 5.14
CA MET A 796 -23.46 -18.19 6.29
C MET A 796 -24.17 -18.38 7.63
N LYS A 797 -25.51 -18.34 7.67
CA LYS A 797 -26.27 -18.44 8.92
C LYS A 797 -26.41 -19.88 9.42
N GLY A 798 -26.25 -20.86 8.51
CA GLY A 798 -26.39 -22.28 8.81
C GLY A 798 -27.81 -22.64 9.27
N GLY A 799 -27.91 -23.57 10.20
CA GLY A 799 -29.17 -23.99 10.82
C GLY A 799 -29.85 -22.93 11.69
N VAL A 800 -29.17 -21.83 12.04
CA VAL A 800 -29.79 -20.77 12.85
C VAL A 800 -30.95 -20.16 12.07
N SER A 801 -32.19 -20.26 12.57
CA SER A 801 -33.40 -19.81 11.86
C SER A 801 -34.19 -18.76 12.65
N ASP A 802 -34.66 -19.16 13.81
CA ASP A 802 -35.53 -18.49 14.79
C ASP A 802 -34.73 -17.60 15.77
N GLU A 803 -35.32 -17.27 16.92
CA GLU A 803 -34.69 -16.49 18.00
C GLU A 803 -33.99 -17.35 19.07
N VAL A 804 -34.35 -18.64 19.23
CA VAL A 804 -33.73 -19.56 20.21
C VAL A 804 -32.35 -19.98 19.72
N THR A 805 -32.27 -20.47 18.49
CA THR A 805 -31.01 -20.78 17.80
C THR A 805 -30.11 -19.55 17.67
N LEU A 806 -30.69 -18.37 17.40
CA LEU A 806 -29.93 -17.11 17.35
C LEU A 806 -29.37 -16.75 18.73
N SER A 807 -30.17 -16.90 19.78
CA SER A 807 -29.71 -16.68 21.15
C SER A 807 -28.58 -17.64 21.49
N ALA A 808 -28.75 -18.94 21.26
CA ALA A 808 -27.74 -19.97 21.50
C ALA A 808 -26.42 -19.69 20.76
N TYR A 809 -26.49 -19.26 19.49
CA TYR A 809 -25.30 -18.85 18.73
C TYR A 809 -24.59 -17.64 19.34
N ILE A 810 -25.34 -16.65 19.83
CA ILE A 810 -24.80 -15.45 20.51
C ILE A 810 -24.21 -15.81 21.89
N THR A 811 -24.85 -16.71 22.66
CA THR A 811 -24.33 -17.19 23.95
C THR A 811 -23.05 -17.99 23.75
N ALA A 812 -23.01 -18.91 22.78
CA ALA A 812 -21.79 -19.64 22.41
C ALA A 812 -20.67 -18.68 22.01
N ALA A 813 -20.98 -17.66 21.19
CA ALA A 813 -20.03 -16.63 20.82
C ALA A 813 -19.46 -15.87 22.03
N PHE A 814 -20.29 -15.45 23.00
CA PHE A 814 -19.78 -14.78 24.20
C PHE A 814 -18.91 -15.69 25.09
N LEU A 815 -19.36 -16.93 25.34
CA LEU A 815 -18.61 -17.90 26.15
C LEU A 815 -17.27 -18.27 25.50
N GLU A 816 -17.22 -18.40 24.17
CA GLU A 816 -15.98 -18.62 23.41
C GLU A 816 -14.93 -17.49 23.54
N MET A 817 -15.34 -16.29 23.97
CA MET A 817 -14.44 -15.15 24.23
C MET A 817 -14.03 -15.07 25.71
N ASN A 818 -14.29 -16.12 26.50
CA ASN A 818 -14.08 -16.19 27.94
C ASN A 818 -14.85 -15.10 28.73
N ILE A 819 -16.00 -14.63 28.22
CA ILE A 819 -16.92 -13.81 29.01
C ILE A 819 -17.55 -14.70 30.07
N SER A 820 -17.48 -14.26 31.33
CA SER A 820 -18.03 -15.00 32.48
C SER A 820 -19.52 -15.32 32.30
N GLN A 821 -19.91 -16.53 32.68
CA GLN A 821 -21.32 -16.94 32.82
C GLN A 821 -22.15 -16.01 33.73
N HIS A 822 -21.49 -15.26 34.61
CA HIS A 822 -22.11 -14.29 35.52
C HIS A 822 -22.20 -12.86 34.95
N ASP A 823 -21.74 -12.62 33.71
CA ASP A 823 -22.06 -11.39 32.98
C ASP A 823 -23.59 -11.31 32.78
N PRO A 824 -24.25 -10.17 33.07
CA PRO A 824 -25.71 -10.08 33.04
C PRO A 824 -26.30 -10.41 31.66
N VAL A 825 -25.60 -10.11 30.57
CA VAL A 825 -26.05 -10.41 29.21
C VAL A 825 -26.02 -11.92 28.96
N VAL A 826 -24.97 -12.61 29.42
CA VAL A 826 -24.81 -14.06 29.28
C VAL A 826 -25.77 -14.82 30.18
N ASN A 827 -25.88 -14.44 31.46
CA ASN A 827 -26.76 -15.08 32.43
C ASN A 827 -28.25 -15.01 32.02
N ASN A 828 -28.72 -13.83 31.61
CA ASN A 828 -30.09 -13.66 31.10
C ASN A 828 -30.33 -14.50 29.83
N SER A 829 -29.33 -14.63 28.97
CA SER A 829 -29.43 -15.47 27.77
C SER A 829 -29.46 -16.96 28.11
N LEU A 830 -28.69 -17.42 29.10
CA LEU A 830 -28.74 -18.81 29.58
C LEU A 830 -30.10 -19.14 30.22
N ALA A 831 -30.75 -18.16 30.87
CA ALA A 831 -32.12 -18.33 31.38
C ALA A 831 -33.13 -18.59 30.24
N CYS A 832 -33.13 -17.74 29.20
CA CYS A 832 -33.92 -17.94 27.97
C CYS A 832 -33.71 -19.36 27.37
N LEU A 833 -32.46 -19.81 27.26
CA LEU A 833 -32.16 -21.11 26.64
C LEU A 833 -32.58 -22.30 27.49
N ARG A 834 -32.65 -22.17 28.83
CA ARG A 834 -33.13 -23.22 29.72
C ARG A 834 -34.61 -23.56 29.51
N GLU A 835 -35.44 -22.57 29.16
CA GLU A 835 -36.86 -22.80 28.82
C GLU A 835 -37.01 -23.70 27.58
N SER A 836 -36.01 -23.74 26.70
CA SER A 836 -36.02 -24.49 25.43
C SER A 836 -35.42 -25.90 25.51
N ILE A 837 -34.86 -26.34 26.65
CA ILE A 837 -34.19 -27.65 26.78
C ILE A 837 -35.13 -28.83 26.48
N ASN A 838 -36.42 -28.68 26.78
CA ASN A 838 -37.42 -29.73 26.61
C ASN A 838 -37.94 -29.86 25.17
N ASP A 839 -37.67 -28.89 24.28
CA ASP A 839 -38.01 -29.00 22.85
C ASP A 839 -36.90 -29.72 22.08
N LEU A 840 -36.99 -31.04 22.10
CA LEU A 840 -36.06 -31.95 21.42
C LEU A 840 -36.46 -32.25 19.97
N SER A 841 -37.40 -31.49 19.39
CA SER A 841 -37.90 -31.70 18.02
C SER A 841 -36.88 -31.35 16.94
N ASN A 842 -36.02 -30.36 17.19
CA ASN A 842 -35.02 -29.88 16.23
C ASN A 842 -33.60 -30.30 16.64
N THR A 843 -33.05 -31.29 15.95
CA THR A 843 -31.70 -31.83 16.17
C THR A 843 -30.60 -30.76 16.10
N TYR A 844 -30.77 -29.71 15.29
CA TYR A 844 -29.81 -28.60 15.24
C TYR A 844 -29.84 -27.78 16.53
N THR A 845 -31.03 -27.41 17.01
CA THR A 845 -31.18 -26.70 18.29
C THR A 845 -30.62 -27.54 19.43
N THR A 846 -30.88 -28.85 19.47
CA THR A 846 -30.31 -29.76 20.48
C THR A 846 -28.77 -29.77 20.44
N ALA A 847 -28.15 -29.88 19.26
CA ALA A 847 -26.69 -29.90 19.12
C ALA A 847 -26.04 -28.57 19.50
N LEU A 848 -26.64 -27.45 19.12
CA LEU A 848 -26.15 -26.11 19.46
C LEU A 848 -26.31 -25.82 20.96
N LEU A 849 -27.43 -26.20 21.58
CA LEU A 849 -27.63 -26.11 23.03
C LEU A 849 -26.64 -27.00 23.78
N ALA A 850 -26.39 -28.24 23.33
CA ALA A 850 -25.40 -29.12 23.93
C ALA A 850 -24.00 -28.48 23.95
N TYR A 851 -23.64 -27.73 22.89
CA TYR A 851 -22.39 -26.97 22.87
C TYR A 851 -22.41 -25.76 23.82
N VAL A 852 -23.49 -24.95 23.84
CA VAL A 852 -23.64 -23.82 24.77
C VAL A 852 -23.50 -24.27 26.24
N PHE A 853 -24.23 -25.31 26.65
CA PHE A 853 -24.17 -25.82 28.01
C PHE A 853 -22.85 -26.52 28.34
N THR A 854 -22.14 -27.07 27.34
CA THR A 854 -20.74 -27.50 27.50
C THR A 854 -19.82 -26.31 27.84
N LEU A 855 -19.92 -25.21 27.08
CA LEU A 855 -19.12 -24.00 27.32
C LEU A 855 -19.49 -23.29 28.65
N ALA A 856 -20.74 -23.40 29.09
CA ALA A 856 -21.22 -22.87 30.37
C ALA A 856 -20.96 -23.78 31.58
N GLY A 857 -20.31 -24.94 31.40
CA GLY A 857 -20.03 -25.88 32.50
C GLY A 857 -21.24 -26.60 33.09
N ASP A 858 -22.41 -26.52 32.45
CA ASP A 858 -23.66 -27.13 32.90
C ASP A 858 -23.70 -28.62 32.51
N THR A 859 -23.03 -29.43 33.32
CA THR A 859 -22.76 -30.85 33.03
C THR A 859 -24.01 -31.73 32.97
N GLU A 860 -25.03 -31.42 33.77
CA GLU A 860 -26.31 -32.13 33.79
C GLU A 860 -27.11 -31.88 32.51
N THR A 861 -27.31 -30.62 32.14
CA THR A 861 -28.00 -30.24 30.89
C THR A 861 -27.26 -30.78 29.66
N ARG A 862 -25.92 -30.68 29.66
CA ARG A 862 -25.06 -31.25 28.61
C ARG A 862 -25.27 -32.76 28.46
N ALA A 863 -25.32 -33.51 29.57
CA ALA A 863 -25.47 -34.97 29.52
C ALA A 863 -26.84 -35.38 28.93
N HIS A 864 -27.92 -34.73 29.37
CA HIS A 864 -29.27 -34.96 28.84
C HIS A 864 -29.36 -34.73 27.32
N LEU A 865 -28.87 -33.58 26.84
CA LEU A 865 -28.90 -33.24 25.42
C LEU A 865 -28.05 -34.19 24.56
N LEU A 866 -26.84 -34.55 25.03
CA LEU A 866 -25.97 -35.51 24.33
C LEU A 866 -26.53 -36.94 24.33
N GLN A 867 -27.30 -37.33 25.35
CA GLN A 867 -27.99 -38.63 25.38
C GLN A 867 -29.07 -38.70 24.30
N HIS A 868 -29.93 -37.68 24.17
CA HIS A 868 -30.92 -37.62 23.08
C HIS A 868 -30.26 -37.68 21.70
N LEU A 869 -29.20 -36.89 21.50
CA LEU A 869 -28.44 -36.87 20.25
C LEU A 869 -27.90 -38.25 19.85
N ASP A 870 -27.48 -39.10 20.79
CA ASP A 870 -26.99 -40.44 20.43
C ASP A 870 -28.09 -41.38 19.90
N THR A 871 -29.34 -41.17 20.30
CA THR A 871 -30.50 -41.96 19.82
C THR A 871 -30.85 -41.67 18.36
N VAL A 872 -30.60 -40.44 17.89
CA VAL A 872 -30.84 -40.00 16.51
C VAL A 872 -29.60 -40.08 15.62
N ALA A 873 -28.48 -40.62 16.12
CA ALA A 873 -27.21 -40.68 15.40
C ALA A 873 -27.16 -41.87 14.40
N VAL A 874 -27.00 -41.56 13.12
CA VAL A 874 -26.90 -42.54 12.02
C VAL A 874 -25.49 -43.15 12.00
N ARG A 875 -25.42 -44.47 11.84
CA ARG A 875 -24.18 -45.28 11.89
C ARG A 875 -24.06 -46.09 10.61
N GLU A 876 -22.96 -45.96 9.87
CA GLU A 876 -22.80 -46.55 8.53
C GLU A 876 -21.44 -47.25 8.38
N GLY A 877 -21.41 -48.37 7.65
CA GLY A 877 -20.19 -49.14 7.35
C GLY A 877 -19.83 -50.25 8.34
N GLU A 878 -18.97 -51.17 7.89
CA GLU A 878 -18.48 -52.30 8.69
C GLU A 878 -17.51 -51.88 9.81
N SER A 879 -17.18 -52.81 10.72
CA SER A 879 -16.49 -52.50 11.99
C SER A 879 -15.18 -51.71 11.87
N ALA A 880 -14.39 -51.90 10.81
CA ALA A 880 -13.16 -51.13 10.59
C ALA A 880 -13.42 -49.69 10.13
N SER A 881 -14.45 -49.47 9.29
CA SER A 881 -14.74 -48.21 8.59
C SER A 881 -15.97 -47.46 9.09
N LYS A 882 -16.52 -47.81 10.27
CA LYS A 882 -17.68 -47.15 10.92
C LYS A 882 -17.61 -45.62 10.85
N ARG A 883 -18.56 -45.03 10.09
CA ARG A 883 -18.86 -43.60 9.96
C ARG A 883 -20.09 -43.28 10.83
N LYS A 884 -20.12 -42.09 11.45
CA LYS A 884 -21.22 -41.61 12.28
C LYS A 884 -21.64 -40.21 11.85
N SER A 885 -22.94 -40.01 11.60
CA SER A 885 -23.47 -38.73 11.12
C SER A 885 -24.79 -38.37 11.80
N PHE A 886 -25.06 -37.06 11.87
CA PHE A 886 -26.31 -36.52 12.38
C PHE A 886 -27.02 -35.84 11.21
N ARG A 887 -27.92 -36.60 10.56
CA ARG A 887 -28.57 -36.17 9.30
C ARG A 887 -29.73 -35.22 9.56
N SER A 888 -29.87 -34.21 8.70
CA SER A 888 -31.10 -33.44 8.54
C SER A 888 -31.71 -33.74 7.17
N GLU A 889 -33.03 -33.89 7.12
CA GLU A 889 -33.78 -34.15 5.87
C GLU A 889 -33.66 -33.00 4.85
N THR A 890 -33.38 -31.78 5.34
CA THR A 890 -33.36 -30.55 4.55
C THR A 890 -32.08 -30.38 3.73
N SER A 891 -30.89 -30.59 4.31
CA SER A 891 -29.62 -30.40 3.59
C SER A 891 -28.40 -31.14 4.17
N ALA A 892 -27.46 -31.46 3.27
CA ALA A 892 -26.16 -32.02 3.63
C ALA A 892 -25.31 -31.03 4.44
N SER A 893 -25.31 -29.75 4.07
CA SER A 893 -24.55 -28.69 4.75
C SER A 893 -24.95 -28.56 6.24
N LEU A 894 -26.26 -28.59 6.53
CA LEU A 894 -26.74 -28.59 7.91
C LEU A 894 -26.32 -29.86 8.67
N SER A 895 -26.25 -31.01 8.00
CA SER A 895 -25.80 -32.28 8.61
C SER A 895 -24.31 -32.23 9.01
N VAL A 896 -23.48 -31.50 8.24
CA VAL A 896 -22.08 -31.20 8.60
C VAL A 896 -22.01 -30.27 9.81
N GLU A 897 -22.81 -29.20 9.84
CA GLU A 897 -22.85 -28.25 10.96
C GLU A 897 -23.29 -28.92 12.27
N ILE A 898 -24.39 -29.70 12.25
CA ILE A 898 -24.87 -30.47 13.42
C ILE A 898 -23.77 -31.40 13.94
N SER A 899 -23.21 -32.24 13.05
CA SER A 899 -22.19 -33.22 13.42
C SER A 899 -20.94 -32.55 14.03
N SER A 900 -20.59 -31.36 13.56
CA SER A 900 -19.47 -30.57 14.08
C SER A 900 -19.76 -29.95 15.45
N TYR A 901 -21.00 -29.48 15.71
CA TYR A 901 -21.39 -29.01 17.04
C TYR A 901 -21.43 -30.14 18.08
N VAL A 902 -21.91 -31.35 17.72
CA VAL A 902 -21.85 -32.51 18.64
C VAL A 902 -20.40 -32.90 18.96
N LEU A 903 -19.53 -32.88 17.95
CA LEU A 903 -18.10 -33.13 18.11
C LEU A 903 -17.43 -32.10 19.04
N LEU A 904 -17.73 -30.81 18.90
CA LEU A 904 -17.26 -29.76 19.81
C LEU A 904 -17.81 -29.93 21.23
N ALA A 905 -19.11 -30.19 21.39
CA ALA A 905 -19.76 -30.42 22.69
C ALA A 905 -19.19 -31.65 23.42
N LYS A 906 -18.70 -32.66 22.69
CA LYS A 906 -17.94 -33.78 23.27
C LYS A 906 -16.53 -33.37 23.69
N LEU A 907 -15.71 -32.90 22.75
CA LEU A 907 -14.28 -32.67 22.98
C LEU A 907 -13.94 -31.48 23.89
N SER A 908 -14.81 -30.47 23.99
CA SER A 908 -14.52 -29.25 24.77
C SER A 908 -14.59 -29.43 26.30
N ALA A 909 -14.95 -30.60 26.82
CA ALA A 909 -15.04 -30.87 28.26
C ALA A 909 -14.51 -32.24 28.72
N SER A 910 -13.94 -33.05 27.82
CA SER A 910 -13.36 -34.36 28.15
C SER A 910 -12.35 -34.77 27.08
N THR A 911 -11.21 -35.32 27.52
CA THR A 911 -10.19 -35.93 26.67
C THR A 911 -10.11 -37.45 26.84
N ALA A 912 -11.15 -38.07 27.43
CA ALA A 912 -11.20 -39.50 27.68
C ALA A 912 -11.13 -40.33 26.39
N ALA A 913 -10.50 -41.50 26.45
CA ALA A 913 -10.33 -42.39 25.30
C ALA A 913 -11.66 -42.79 24.64
N ASP A 914 -12.72 -42.96 25.43
CA ASP A 914 -14.07 -43.28 24.92
C ASP A 914 -14.70 -42.11 24.13
N ASP A 915 -14.47 -40.87 24.57
CA ASP A 915 -14.91 -39.67 23.84
C ASP A 915 -14.10 -39.46 22.55
N LEU A 916 -12.81 -39.80 22.55
CA LEU A 916 -11.97 -39.81 21.33
C LEU A 916 -12.39 -40.92 20.36
N GLY A 917 -12.78 -42.10 20.87
CA GLY A 917 -13.37 -43.18 20.09
C GLY A 917 -14.70 -42.75 19.45
N TYR A 918 -15.59 -42.15 20.23
CA TYR A 918 -16.86 -41.56 19.78
C TYR A 918 -16.64 -40.51 18.67
N ALA A 919 -15.68 -39.61 18.87
CA ALA A 919 -15.31 -38.56 17.91
C ALA A 919 -14.77 -39.13 16.59
N SER A 920 -13.95 -40.19 16.63
CA SER A 920 -13.30 -40.76 15.44
C SER A 920 -14.28 -41.16 14.32
N GLY A 921 -15.45 -41.70 14.67
CA GLY A 921 -16.50 -42.05 13.72
C GLY A 921 -17.14 -40.85 13.04
N ILE A 922 -17.21 -39.70 13.73
CA ILE A 922 -17.71 -38.43 13.18
C ILE A 922 -16.66 -37.81 12.25
N ILE A 923 -15.38 -37.81 12.66
CA ILE A 923 -14.25 -37.29 11.87
C ILE A 923 -14.12 -38.02 10.52
N ARG A 924 -14.26 -39.34 10.51
CA ARG A 924 -14.26 -40.17 9.30
C ARG A 924 -15.42 -39.85 8.35
N TRP A 925 -16.56 -39.40 8.87
CA TRP A 925 -17.67 -38.94 8.04
C TRP A 925 -17.41 -37.51 7.52
N LEU A 926 -16.97 -36.58 8.38
CA LEU A 926 -16.65 -35.19 8.01
C LEU A 926 -15.56 -35.09 6.93
N THR A 927 -14.49 -35.87 7.03
CA THR A 927 -13.44 -35.92 5.98
C THR A 927 -13.99 -36.42 4.64
N GLY A 928 -14.96 -37.33 4.68
CA GLY A 928 -15.76 -37.76 3.53
C GLY A 928 -16.75 -36.72 2.98
N GLN A 929 -16.87 -35.53 3.57
CA GLN A 929 -17.71 -34.42 3.10
C GLN A 929 -16.91 -33.18 2.66
N GLN A 930 -15.58 -33.23 2.72
CA GLN A 930 -14.74 -32.13 2.25
C GLN A 930 -14.72 -32.04 0.72
N ASN A 931 -14.64 -30.82 0.19
CA ASN A 931 -14.42 -30.55 -1.23
C ASN A 931 -12.91 -30.60 -1.59
N TYR A 932 -12.60 -30.39 -2.88
CA TYR A 932 -11.23 -30.38 -3.44
C TYR A 932 -10.27 -29.39 -2.75
N TYR A 933 -10.80 -28.30 -2.17
CA TYR A 933 -10.04 -27.28 -1.43
C TYR A 933 -10.02 -27.52 0.09
N GLY A 934 -10.50 -28.67 0.57
CA GLY A 934 -10.58 -29.01 2.00
C GLY A 934 -11.68 -28.31 2.79
N GLY A 935 -12.49 -27.45 2.16
CA GLY A 935 -13.69 -26.84 2.74
C GLY A 935 -14.94 -27.72 2.59
N PHE A 936 -16.12 -27.19 2.88
CA PHE A 936 -17.40 -27.92 2.86
C PHE A 936 -18.42 -27.24 1.91
N SER A 937 -19.72 -27.37 2.15
CA SER A 937 -20.79 -26.96 1.20
C SER A 937 -21.27 -25.51 1.39
N SER A 938 -20.98 -24.90 2.54
CA SER A 938 -21.32 -23.52 2.88
C SER A 938 -20.17 -22.84 3.64
N THR A 939 -20.43 -21.64 4.15
CA THR A 939 -19.47 -20.95 5.01
C THR A 939 -19.51 -21.48 6.43
N GLN A 940 -20.72 -21.68 6.97
CA GLN A 940 -20.92 -22.01 8.37
C GLN A 940 -20.51 -23.45 8.66
N ASP A 941 -20.85 -24.39 7.79
CA ASP A 941 -20.42 -25.78 7.93
C ASP A 941 -18.90 -25.89 7.87
N THR A 942 -18.25 -25.19 6.92
CA THR A 942 -16.79 -25.09 6.80
C THR A 942 -16.15 -24.52 8.07
N VAL A 943 -16.68 -23.42 8.60
CA VAL A 943 -16.10 -22.77 9.80
C VAL A 943 -16.22 -23.66 11.04
N VAL A 944 -17.40 -24.23 11.31
CA VAL A 944 -17.61 -25.06 12.51
C VAL A 944 -16.91 -26.43 12.35
N ALA A 945 -16.88 -27.00 11.15
CA ALA A 945 -16.14 -28.25 10.89
C ALA A 945 -14.63 -28.06 10.99
N LEU A 946 -14.05 -26.97 10.45
CA LEU A 946 -12.62 -26.67 10.61
C LEU A 946 -12.26 -26.42 12.09
N GLN A 947 -13.11 -25.74 12.86
CA GLN A 947 -12.95 -25.58 14.30
C GLN A 947 -12.95 -26.94 15.04
N ALA A 948 -13.86 -27.84 14.67
CA ALA A 948 -14.01 -29.16 15.30
C ALA A 948 -12.87 -30.14 14.90
N LEU A 949 -12.48 -30.14 13.62
CA LEU A 949 -11.32 -30.86 13.09
C LEU A 949 -10.02 -30.36 13.71
N ALA A 950 -9.86 -29.04 13.89
CA ALA A 950 -8.70 -28.45 14.57
C ALA A 950 -8.59 -28.96 16.01
N LEU A 951 -9.67 -28.87 16.78
CA LEU A 951 -9.71 -29.34 18.16
C LEU A 951 -9.39 -30.84 18.26
N TYR A 952 -10.03 -31.68 17.44
CA TYR A 952 -9.75 -33.12 17.41
C TYR A 952 -8.29 -33.43 17.05
N SER A 953 -7.75 -32.75 16.03
CA SER A 953 -6.36 -32.95 15.61
C SER A 953 -5.39 -32.62 16.75
N THR A 954 -5.60 -31.52 17.48
CA THR A 954 -4.75 -31.16 18.63
C THR A 954 -4.80 -32.14 19.80
N LEU A 955 -5.80 -33.04 19.84
CA LEU A 955 -5.94 -34.09 20.85
C LEU A 955 -5.43 -35.47 20.41
N VAL A 956 -5.20 -35.69 19.10
CA VAL A 956 -4.88 -37.01 18.51
C VAL A 956 -3.60 -37.00 17.66
N PHE A 957 -2.99 -35.84 17.42
CA PHE A 957 -1.76 -35.70 16.65
C PHE A 957 -0.56 -36.41 17.28
N SER A 958 0.03 -37.37 16.56
CA SER A 958 1.39 -37.87 16.81
C SER A 958 2.40 -37.17 15.89
N PRO A 959 3.60 -36.78 16.37
CA PRO A 959 4.69 -36.33 15.50
C PRO A 959 5.35 -37.51 14.77
N GLU A 960 5.32 -38.71 15.35
CA GLU A 960 5.91 -39.92 14.80
C GLU A 960 4.91 -40.79 14.03
N GLY A 961 5.43 -41.63 13.15
CA GLY A 961 4.70 -42.54 12.28
C GLY A 961 5.07 -42.37 10.81
N SER A 962 4.94 -43.43 10.02
CA SER A 962 5.04 -43.36 8.55
C SER A 962 4.09 -44.36 7.90
N SER A 963 3.64 -44.06 6.69
CA SER A 963 2.75 -44.91 5.89
C SER A 963 2.98 -44.71 4.40
N THR A 964 2.93 -45.80 3.63
CA THR A 964 2.96 -45.80 2.17
C THR A 964 1.53 -45.97 1.64
N VAL A 965 1.18 -45.20 0.61
CA VAL A 965 -0.11 -45.25 -0.10
C VAL A 965 0.12 -45.70 -1.52
N THR A 966 -0.62 -46.72 -1.96
CA THR A 966 -0.67 -47.16 -3.36
C THR A 966 -2.04 -46.84 -3.94
N VAL A 967 -2.08 -46.22 -5.11
CA VAL A 967 -3.32 -45.98 -5.87
C VAL A 967 -3.18 -46.57 -7.24
N GLN A 968 -4.02 -47.55 -7.57
CA GLN A 968 -3.97 -48.30 -8.82
C GLN A 968 -5.26 -48.07 -9.61
N SER A 969 -5.13 -47.90 -10.92
CA SER A 969 -6.22 -47.92 -11.89
C SER A 969 -5.93 -48.92 -13.00
N ASP A 970 -6.87 -49.12 -13.92
CA ASP A 970 -6.78 -50.10 -15.01
C ASP A 970 -5.59 -49.81 -15.97
N SER A 971 -5.08 -48.58 -16.01
CA SER A 971 -3.98 -48.11 -16.88
C SER A 971 -2.63 -47.90 -16.19
N SER A 972 -2.62 -47.55 -14.90
CA SER A 972 -1.43 -47.01 -14.21
C SER A 972 -1.50 -47.16 -12.69
N GLN A 973 -0.35 -47.04 -12.02
CA GLN A 973 -0.20 -47.14 -10.57
C GLN A 973 0.67 -46.00 -10.06
N LEU A 974 0.22 -45.31 -9.00
CA LEU A 974 0.95 -44.28 -8.28
C LEU A 974 1.28 -44.76 -6.86
N THR A 975 2.35 -44.25 -6.27
CA THR A 975 2.77 -44.60 -4.91
C THR A 975 3.34 -43.38 -4.19
N PHE A 976 2.84 -43.12 -2.98
CA PHE A 976 3.14 -41.92 -2.20
C PHE A 976 3.60 -42.33 -0.79
N ASP A 977 4.71 -41.75 -0.32
CA ASP A 977 5.22 -41.99 1.04
C ASP A 977 4.91 -40.82 1.97
N VAL A 978 4.35 -41.13 3.13
CA VAL A 978 4.04 -40.19 4.20
C VAL A 978 4.93 -40.47 5.41
N ASN A 979 5.67 -39.47 5.85
CA ASN A 979 6.63 -39.51 6.95
C ASN A 979 6.57 -38.19 7.75
N PRO A 980 7.24 -38.07 8.93
CA PRO A 980 7.16 -36.86 9.75
C PRO A 980 7.63 -35.58 9.07
N GLY A 981 8.56 -35.67 8.11
CA GLY A 981 9.10 -34.51 7.39
C GLY A 981 8.19 -34.00 6.26
N ASN A 982 7.33 -34.85 5.69
CA ASN A 982 6.41 -34.48 4.61
C ASN A 982 4.91 -34.61 4.99
N LYS A 983 4.60 -34.77 6.29
CA LYS A 983 3.23 -34.95 6.80
C LYS A 983 2.24 -33.84 6.37
N LEU A 984 2.73 -32.61 6.27
CA LEU A 984 2.00 -31.42 5.79
C LEU A 984 2.14 -31.17 4.29
N LEU A 985 3.04 -31.88 3.60
CA LEU A 985 3.25 -31.69 2.18
C LEU A 985 2.06 -32.26 1.43
N TYR A 986 1.39 -31.39 0.68
CA TYR A 986 0.36 -31.81 -0.25
C TYR A 986 1.01 -32.51 -1.45
N GLN A 987 0.85 -33.83 -1.52
CA GLN A 987 1.31 -34.63 -2.65
C GLN A 987 0.12 -34.81 -3.60
N GLU A 988 0.26 -34.42 -4.86
CA GLU A 988 -0.77 -34.57 -5.88
C GLU A 988 -0.14 -34.82 -7.25
N GLU A 989 -0.66 -35.84 -7.94
CA GLU A 989 -0.24 -36.22 -9.28
C GLU A 989 -1.47 -36.43 -10.17
N THR A 990 -1.29 -36.28 -11.49
CA THR A 990 -2.35 -36.47 -12.48
C THR A 990 -2.35 -37.91 -12.95
N MET A 991 -3.52 -38.55 -12.98
CA MET A 991 -3.67 -39.93 -13.46
C MET A 991 -4.00 -39.94 -14.96
N GLU A 992 -3.36 -40.82 -15.73
CA GLU A 992 -3.60 -40.94 -17.18
C GLU A 992 -4.98 -41.56 -17.49
N GLY A 993 -5.47 -42.43 -16.59
CA GLY A 993 -6.86 -42.91 -16.60
C GLY A 993 -7.82 -41.88 -15.98
N VAL A 994 -8.77 -41.39 -16.79
CA VAL A 994 -9.83 -40.42 -16.40
C VAL A 994 -11.22 -41.05 -16.21
N SER A 995 -11.32 -42.37 -16.29
CA SER A 995 -12.53 -43.15 -16.02
C SER A 995 -12.16 -44.62 -15.80
N GLY A 996 -12.97 -45.34 -15.02
CA GLY A 996 -12.70 -46.75 -14.69
C GLY A 996 -12.71 -46.99 -13.18
N LYS A 997 -12.05 -48.06 -12.74
CA LYS A 997 -11.92 -48.38 -11.31
C LYS A 997 -10.60 -47.91 -10.74
N TYR A 998 -10.64 -47.61 -9.44
CA TYR A 998 -9.48 -47.17 -8.66
C TYR A 998 -9.49 -47.92 -7.33
N SER A 999 -8.42 -48.67 -7.07
CA SER A 999 -8.16 -49.32 -5.79
C SER A 999 -7.09 -48.55 -5.01
N LEU A 1000 -7.34 -48.42 -3.71
CA LEU A 1000 -6.50 -47.68 -2.76
C LEU A 1000 -6.01 -48.66 -1.69
N GLU A 1001 -4.70 -48.78 -1.50
CA GLU A 1001 -4.08 -49.55 -0.42
C GLU A 1001 -3.19 -48.64 0.45
N VAL A 1002 -3.29 -48.77 1.77
CA VAL A 1002 -2.45 -48.03 2.72
C VAL A 1002 -1.84 -48.97 3.76
N LYS A 1003 -0.52 -48.87 3.95
CA LYS A 1003 0.30 -49.67 4.88
C LYS A 1003 1.13 -48.77 5.77
N GLY A 1004 1.19 -49.07 7.07
CA GLY A 1004 2.08 -48.36 8.01
C GLY A 1004 1.42 -48.00 9.35
N THR A 1005 1.92 -46.95 10.00
CA THR A 1005 1.48 -46.51 11.34
C THR A 1005 0.83 -45.13 11.34
N ALA A 1006 1.17 -44.24 10.41
CA ALA A 1006 0.58 -42.91 10.30
C ALA A 1006 -0.83 -42.93 9.70
N CYS A 1007 -1.73 -42.06 10.19
CA CYS A 1007 -2.97 -41.75 9.49
C CYS A 1007 -2.67 -40.98 8.19
N VAL A 1008 -3.44 -41.27 7.13
CA VAL A 1008 -3.32 -40.64 5.83
C VAL A 1008 -4.71 -40.29 5.29
N SER A 1009 -4.89 -39.07 4.80
CA SER A 1009 -6.07 -38.70 4.01
C SER A 1009 -5.74 -38.81 2.53
N VAL A 1010 -6.60 -39.52 1.78
CA VAL A 1010 -6.47 -39.71 0.32
C VAL A 1010 -7.73 -39.20 -0.37
N GLN A 1011 -7.58 -38.64 -1.56
CA GLN A 1011 -8.68 -38.15 -2.39
C GLN A 1011 -8.36 -38.44 -3.85
N VAL A 1012 -9.39 -38.86 -4.58
CA VAL A 1012 -9.38 -38.88 -6.05
C VAL A 1012 -10.40 -37.84 -6.50
N SER A 1013 -10.01 -36.96 -7.42
CA SER A 1013 -10.81 -35.82 -7.84
C SER A 1013 -10.72 -35.54 -9.33
N ASP A 1014 -11.87 -35.49 -9.99
CA ASP A 1014 -11.99 -35.25 -11.42
C ASP A 1014 -12.45 -33.82 -11.65
N SER A 1015 -11.65 -33.00 -12.35
CA SER A 1015 -12.15 -31.75 -12.93
C SER A 1015 -12.56 -31.99 -14.37
N ILE A 1016 -13.76 -31.55 -14.71
CA ILE A 1016 -14.39 -31.67 -16.03
C ILE A 1016 -15.06 -30.34 -16.38
N VAL A 1017 -15.03 -29.94 -17.65
CA VAL A 1017 -15.79 -28.76 -18.11
C VAL A 1017 -17.04 -29.24 -18.83
N THR A 1018 -18.19 -28.66 -18.51
CA THR A 1018 -19.49 -29.05 -19.08
C THR A 1018 -20.22 -27.86 -19.70
N THR A 1019 -21.03 -28.14 -20.72
CA THR A 1019 -21.74 -27.14 -21.53
C THR A 1019 -23.14 -26.78 -21.00
N SER A 1020 -23.66 -27.51 -20.01
CA SER A 1020 -25.05 -27.43 -19.55
C SER A 1020 -25.18 -27.18 -18.04
N CYS A 1021 -25.50 -25.95 -17.63
CA CYS A 1021 -25.79 -25.62 -16.23
C CYS A 1021 -27.31 -25.59 -15.96
N LEU A 1022 -27.83 -26.63 -15.29
CA LEU A 1022 -29.23 -26.72 -14.84
C LEU A 1022 -29.33 -26.42 -13.34
N TYR A 1023 -30.44 -25.79 -12.92
CA TYR A 1023 -30.74 -25.58 -11.50
C TYR A 1023 -31.17 -26.90 -10.84
N SER A 1024 -30.39 -27.37 -9.86
CA SER A 1024 -30.59 -28.65 -9.16
C SER A 1024 -31.03 -28.48 -7.70
N GLY A 1025 -31.83 -27.45 -7.40
CA GLY A 1025 -32.39 -27.22 -6.06
C GLY A 1025 -33.61 -28.10 -5.78
N LYS A 1026 -33.77 -28.54 -4.51
CA LYS A 1026 -34.98 -29.21 -4.02
C LYS A 1026 -36.15 -28.25 -3.75
N GLU A 1027 -35.90 -26.95 -3.68
CA GLU A 1027 -36.89 -25.93 -3.33
C GLU A 1027 -37.37 -25.20 -4.59
N ASN A 1028 -38.69 -25.05 -4.76
CA ASN A 1028 -39.29 -24.32 -5.90
C ASN A 1028 -39.06 -22.80 -5.84
N THR A 1029 -38.45 -22.29 -4.77
CA THR A 1029 -38.11 -20.88 -4.56
C THR A 1029 -36.78 -20.79 -3.84
N THR A 1030 -35.91 -19.85 -4.23
CA THR A 1030 -34.65 -19.58 -3.51
C THR A 1030 -34.70 -18.22 -2.81
N ASN A 1031 -34.10 -18.14 -1.63
CA ASN A 1031 -33.99 -16.91 -0.85
C ASN A 1031 -32.87 -15.97 -1.34
N MET A 1032 -31.97 -16.46 -2.20
CA MET A 1032 -30.88 -15.69 -2.81
C MET A 1032 -30.45 -16.33 -4.13
N VAL A 1033 -30.05 -15.53 -5.12
CA VAL A 1033 -29.27 -15.97 -6.28
C VAL A 1033 -28.02 -15.11 -6.37
N ILE A 1034 -26.86 -15.73 -6.59
CA ILE A 1034 -25.64 -15.04 -6.99
C ILE A 1034 -25.50 -15.25 -8.49
N LEU A 1035 -25.56 -14.17 -9.26
CA LEU A 1035 -25.37 -14.20 -10.71
C LEU A 1035 -23.92 -13.80 -11.00
N ASP A 1036 -23.03 -14.80 -11.15
CA ASP A 1036 -21.69 -14.59 -11.70
C ASP A 1036 -21.79 -14.47 -13.23
N ILE A 1037 -21.98 -13.23 -13.71
CA ILE A 1037 -22.09 -12.93 -15.13
C ILE A 1037 -20.70 -12.67 -15.69
N LYS A 1038 -20.07 -13.73 -16.22
CA LYS A 1038 -18.83 -13.62 -16.99
C LYS A 1038 -19.09 -12.79 -18.25
N MET A 1039 -18.41 -11.64 -18.35
CA MET A 1039 -18.46 -10.78 -19.54
C MET A 1039 -17.74 -11.44 -20.71
N LEU A 1040 -18.23 -11.19 -21.94
CA LEU A 1040 -17.57 -11.61 -23.17
C LEU A 1040 -16.20 -10.94 -23.34
N SER A 1041 -15.29 -11.65 -23.99
CA SER A 1041 -13.90 -11.24 -24.17
C SER A 1041 -13.78 -9.90 -24.90
N GLY A 1042 -13.12 -8.92 -24.24
CA GLY A 1042 -12.93 -7.56 -24.77
C GLY A 1042 -14.02 -6.55 -24.43
N PHE A 1043 -15.13 -6.95 -23.79
CA PHE A 1043 -16.23 -6.03 -23.44
C PHE A 1043 -16.11 -5.49 -22.01
N VAL A 1044 -16.33 -4.19 -21.83
CA VAL A 1044 -16.36 -3.50 -20.53
C VAL A 1044 -17.78 -2.98 -20.25
N PRO A 1045 -18.36 -3.23 -19.06
CA PRO A 1045 -19.69 -2.72 -18.74
C PRO A 1045 -19.68 -1.20 -18.56
N ASN A 1046 -20.58 -0.51 -19.27
CA ASN A 1046 -20.77 0.95 -19.17
C ASN A 1046 -21.15 1.35 -17.72
N GLU A 1047 -20.44 2.32 -17.15
CA GLU A 1047 -20.62 2.77 -15.77
C GLU A 1047 -22.04 3.27 -15.46
N LEU A 1048 -22.71 3.91 -16.42
CA LEU A 1048 -24.10 4.34 -16.27
C LEU A 1048 -25.05 3.15 -16.03
N ASN A 1049 -24.75 1.98 -16.59
CA ASN A 1049 -25.56 0.77 -16.39
C ASN A 1049 -25.19 -0.01 -15.11
N ARG A 1050 -24.02 0.23 -14.50
CA ARG A 1050 -23.63 -0.44 -13.24
C ARG A 1050 -24.60 -0.15 -12.09
N ASN A 1051 -25.14 1.07 -12.04
CA ASN A 1051 -26.16 1.45 -11.07
C ASN A 1051 -27.54 0.79 -11.33
N VAL A 1052 -27.79 0.32 -12.55
CA VAL A 1052 -29.07 -0.31 -12.95
C VAL A 1052 -29.11 -1.80 -12.60
N ALA A 1053 -27.95 -2.46 -12.50
CA ALA A 1053 -27.86 -3.87 -12.06
C ALA A 1053 -28.52 -4.10 -10.68
N THR A 1054 -28.53 -3.07 -9.81
CA THR A 1054 -29.21 -3.05 -8.51
C THR A 1054 -30.74 -3.10 -8.56
N MET A 1055 -31.36 -3.08 -9.76
CA MET A 1055 -32.83 -3.01 -9.94
C MET A 1055 -33.43 -4.04 -10.92
N CYS A 1056 -32.67 -5.07 -11.34
CA CYS A 1056 -33.18 -6.11 -12.22
C CYS A 1056 -34.06 -7.14 -11.47
N GLN A 1057 -35.34 -6.81 -11.26
CA GLN A 1057 -36.35 -7.70 -10.68
C GLN A 1057 -36.82 -8.75 -11.71
N PHE A 1058 -35.99 -9.77 -11.94
CA PHE A 1058 -36.35 -10.89 -12.81
C PHE A 1058 -37.46 -11.75 -12.20
N VAL A 1059 -38.65 -11.68 -12.81
CA VAL A 1059 -39.70 -12.69 -12.62
C VAL A 1059 -39.33 -13.90 -13.46
N MET A 1060 -38.79 -14.95 -12.82
CA MET A 1060 -38.79 -16.29 -13.42
C MET A 1060 -40.25 -16.76 -13.55
N ARG A 1061 -40.58 -17.40 -14.67
CA ARG A 1061 -41.94 -17.76 -15.07
C ARG A 1061 -41.95 -19.15 -15.70
#